data_AF-A0A8J3YE19-F1
#
_entry.id   AF-A0A8J3YE19-F1
#
_cell.length_a   1.000
_cell.length_b   1.000
_cell.length_c   1.000
_cell.angle_alpha   90.00
_cell.angle_beta   90.00
_cell.angle_gamma   90.00
#
_symmetry.space_group_name_H-M   'P 1'
#
loop_
_entity.id
_entity.type
_entity.pdbx_description
1 polymer ?
#
loop_
_entity_poly.entity_id
_entity_poly.type
_entity_poly.pdbx_seq_one_letter_code
_entity_poly.pdbx_strand_id
1 'polypeptide(L)'
;MTAPDTAAAAPRTPAPRSAPPPPASPPAVPAARTRRRWHRWLPGALVAVPTVAAVHHYGVGWRDLAAFGAYLVLCLALPGTLVWRAAQRRARTLAEDLAPGLAVGYAIEVLAYLPARAAGVPLAVLAAPVAVVALFAAVRPLRRYWRTDRDAAVPPAGWLWALAGITGFMLLLTCAAFLRTRGPLHGFGDPDPPFHLALIGEARHHLPPQVPWVAGESLDYHWFGYLHLAASSWVTGIEPETLLLRLFYLPLIAALPVALAVAARRVTGRWWPGPVAAAITLFGVAPHPFSWPLTPLYQQRGYGPVDDGGLLREGLWASLTQTYAALVFVPLVIVLTGLLRGRLAGWRPWALLAALVAVMTGAKATYLPILLCGLALVLAVTAVAHRRLHRPALAAAGLTVAGFAFAQAVLLGRGSHGMYPDLVESVRFNGIAVATGLYREPLTGAGATVLTAATLLSWLAAFGGVLALLARRRWADPAHALLAGCGLAGLGAVLVFVHYAHGETWFIVASRPYLALAAAAGLAALVPPGRRAFGVAAAVSAAVGVGVALLVAAIGPERAPTVAADGRRAVLVAVVWPYAALAGGLLLAGLAGWVLTRRVAALRGLAAALLVVAVAAAGLPAAWGFAERNLTAAARDGFAAVDPVPSAMPPGTRRAARWLRAHSSPADLIATNAHCRRGKTCDNLHFWFSAFSERRFLVEGWGFTAKANAMPGRAGGSPILAPFWDPALLAANDVVFRAPDAASVDRLRREFGVRWLLVDEGASPVSPELNRHATLRFRAGRCAVYQL
;
A
#
# COMPACT_ATOMS: atom_id res chain seq x y z
N MET A 1 -34.37 -20.44 -94.28
CA MET A 1 -33.04 -20.53 -93.64
C MET A 1 -32.70 -19.16 -93.08
N THR A 2 -32.09 -19.15 -91.90
CA THR A 2 -31.47 -18.03 -91.15
C THR A 2 -32.36 -16.94 -90.53
N ALA A 3 -32.50 -17.13 -89.21
CA ALA A 3 -32.95 -16.27 -88.11
C ALA A 3 -32.08 -15.00 -87.92
N PRO A 4 -32.42 -14.09 -86.97
CA PRO A 4 -32.15 -12.66 -87.02
C PRO A 4 -30.91 -12.20 -86.24
N ASP A 5 -30.40 -11.00 -86.55
CA ASP A 5 -29.45 -10.29 -85.70
C ASP A 5 -30.09 -9.08 -85.00
N THR A 6 -29.98 -9.10 -83.68
CA THR A 6 -30.35 -8.06 -82.73
C THR A 6 -29.10 -7.33 -82.22
N ALA A 7 -29.33 -6.13 -81.66
CA ALA A 7 -28.41 -5.28 -80.88
C ALA A 7 -27.48 -4.35 -81.69
N ALA A 8 -27.16 -3.12 -81.27
CA ALA A 8 -27.20 -2.56 -79.92
C ALA A 8 -27.46 -1.04 -79.96
N ALA A 9 -28.24 -0.57 -78.98
CA ALA A 9 -28.43 0.83 -78.68
C ALA A 9 -27.14 1.43 -78.08
N ALA A 10 -26.75 2.62 -78.55
CA ALA A 10 -25.63 3.38 -78.01
C ALA A 10 -25.93 3.85 -76.57
N PRO A 11 -24.98 3.73 -75.63
CA PRO A 11 -25.17 4.15 -74.25
C PRO A 11 -25.13 5.67 -74.11
N ARG A 12 -26.17 6.22 -73.48
CA ARG A 12 -26.20 7.60 -72.96
C ARG A 12 -25.11 7.75 -71.90
N THR A 13 -24.14 8.64 -72.16
CA THR A 13 -23.14 9.10 -71.18
C THR A 13 -23.83 9.70 -69.94
N PRO A 14 -23.52 9.24 -68.72
CA PRO A 14 -24.03 9.85 -67.50
C PRO A 14 -23.27 11.17 -67.23
N ALA A 15 -24.03 12.22 -66.96
CA ALA A 15 -23.50 13.49 -66.46
C ALA A 15 -22.69 13.28 -65.17
N PRO A 16 -21.59 14.03 -64.95
CA PRO A 16 -20.79 13.92 -63.74
C PRO A 16 -21.63 14.31 -62.53
N ARG A 17 -21.74 13.39 -61.57
CA ARG A 17 -22.29 13.67 -60.24
C ARG A 17 -21.43 14.76 -59.59
N SER A 18 -22.02 15.93 -59.34
CA SER A 18 -21.45 16.97 -58.50
C SER A 18 -21.05 16.37 -57.14
N ALA A 19 -19.79 16.55 -56.75
CA ALA A 19 -19.32 16.16 -55.43
C ALA A 19 -20.14 16.86 -54.34
N PRO A 20 -20.48 16.20 -53.22
CA PRO A 20 -21.14 16.85 -52.11
C PRO A 20 -20.25 17.98 -51.57
N PRO A 21 -20.83 19.14 -51.21
CA PRO A 21 -20.06 20.25 -50.65
C PRO A 21 -19.31 19.77 -49.38
N PRO A 22 -18.09 20.29 -49.14
CA PRO A 22 -17.35 19.95 -47.93
C PRO A 22 -18.20 20.27 -46.70
N PRO A 23 -18.16 19.45 -45.63
CA PRO A 23 -18.93 19.71 -44.43
C PRO A 23 -18.60 21.11 -43.91
N ALA A 24 -19.64 21.92 -43.69
CA ALA A 24 -19.51 23.26 -43.15
C ALA A 24 -18.63 23.22 -41.89
N SER A 25 -17.59 24.04 -41.89
CA SER A 25 -16.74 24.22 -40.72
C SER A 25 -17.63 24.61 -39.54
N PRO A 26 -17.52 23.94 -38.37
CA PRO A 26 -18.33 24.30 -37.21
C PRO A 26 -18.07 25.78 -36.87
N PRO A 27 -19.10 26.53 -36.47
CA PRO A 27 -18.95 27.94 -36.15
C PRO A 27 -17.86 28.10 -35.09
N ALA A 28 -16.91 28.99 -35.36
CA ALA A 28 -15.86 29.34 -34.43
C ALA A 28 -16.50 29.89 -33.15
N VAL A 29 -16.54 29.05 -32.10
CA VAL A 29 -17.02 29.46 -30.79
C VAL A 29 -16.15 30.61 -30.30
N PRO A 30 -16.73 31.79 -29.94
CA PRO A 30 -15.96 32.94 -29.51
C PRO A 30 -15.07 32.60 -28.31
N ALA A 31 -13.87 33.17 -28.29
CA ALA A 31 -12.86 32.99 -27.28
C ALA A 31 -13.25 33.59 -25.91
N ALA A 32 -14.23 33.01 -25.21
CA ALA A 32 -14.45 33.23 -23.79
C ALA A 32 -13.46 32.36 -22.98
N ARG A 33 -12.16 32.65 -23.06
CA ARG A 33 -11.11 31.70 -22.62
C ARG A 33 -10.08 32.23 -21.62
N THR A 34 -10.43 33.15 -20.71
CA THR A 34 -9.48 33.58 -19.65
C THR A 34 -10.05 33.83 -18.24
N ARG A 35 -11.38 33.88 -18.02
CA ARG A 35 -11.98 33.97 -16.67
C ARG A 35 -12.80 32.68 -16.42
N ARG A 36 -12.56 31.76 -15.48
CA ARG A 36 -11.79 31.65 -14.24
C ARG A 36 -11.12 30.26 -14.24
N ARG A 37 -9.79 30.10 -14.31
CA ARG A 37 -9.13 28.77 -14.20
C ARG A 37 -8.88 28.32 -12.75
N TRP A 38 -9.03 29.23 -11.80
CA TRP A 38 -8.79 29.05 -10.36
C TRP A 38 -9.66 27.95 -9.72
N HIS A 39 -10.91 27.80 -10.17
CA HIS A 39 -11.84 26.81 -9.61
C HIS A 39 -11.37 25.36 -9.75
N ARG A 40 -10.42 25.10 -10.67
CA ARG A 40 -9.86 23.75 -10.89
C ARG A 40 -8.78 23.38 -9.87
N TRP A 41 -8.22 24.36 -9.18
CA TRP A 41 -7.23 24.16 -8.12
C TRP A 41 -7.88 24.11 -6.74
N LEU A 42 -9.11 24.63 -6.59
CA LEU A 42 -9.87 24.59 -5.35
C LEU A 42 -9.93 23.19 -4.71
N PRO A 43 -10.21 22.09 -5.44
CA PRO A 43 -10.26 20.77 -4.82
C PRO A 43 -8.92 20.36 -4.20
N GLY A 44 -7.80 20.67 -4.87
CA GLY A 44 -6.46 20.40 -4.34
C GLY A 44 -6.11 21.29 -3.14
N ALA A 45 -6.45 22.58 -3.20
CA ALA A 45 -6.22 23.52 -2.11
C ALA A 45 -7.01 23.16 -0.84
N LEU A 46 -8.27 22.73 -1.00
CA LEU A 46 -9.12 22.28 0.10
C LEU A 46 -8.62 21.02 0.80
N VAL A 47 -7.73 20.26 0.17
CA VAL A 47 -7.07 19.11 0.79
C VAL A 47 -5.72 19.51 1.36
N ALA A 48 -4.92 20.25 0.60
CA ALA A 48 -3.56 20.62 0.99
C ALA A 48 -3.51 21.54 2.22
N VAL A 49 -4.36 22.58 2.28
CA VAL A 49 -4.33 23.56 3.38
C VAL A 49 -4.69 22.91 4.72
N PRO A 50 -5.80 22.15 4.86
CA PRO A 50 -6.10 21.44 6.09
C PRO A 50 -5.04 20.40 6.46
N THR A 51 -4.38 19.76 5.48
CA THR A 51 -3.29 18.82 5.76
C THR A 51 -2.12 19.52 6.42
N VAL A 52 -1.66 20.65 5.88
CA VAL A 52 -0.56 21.44 6.45
C VAL A 52 -0.94 21.92 7.86
N ALA A 53 -2.16 22.43 8.05
CA ALA A 53 -2.64 22.88 9.34
C ALA A 53 -2.70 21.74 10.37
N ALA A 54 -3.22 20.56 9.99
CA ALA A 54 -3.31 19.40 10.87
C ALA A 54 -1.94 18.88 11.28
N VAL A 55 -1.00 18.79 10.34
CA VAL A 55 0.35 18.28 10.63
C VAL A 55 1.13 19.26 11.51
N HIS A 56 0.95 20.57 11.30
CA HIS A 56 1.47 21.60 12.20
C HIS A 56 0.89 21.46 13.60
N HIS A 57 -0.43 21.27 13.72
CA HIS A 57 -1.13 21.02 14.98
C HIS A 57 -0.58 19.80 15.73
N TYR A 58 -0.15 18.75 15.01
CA TYR A 58 0.48 17.57 15.60
C TYR A 58 1.99 17.71 15.90
N GLY A 59 2.52 18.94 15.88
CA GLY A 59 3.85 19.29 16.40
C GLY A 59 4.96 19.43 15.36
N VAL A 60 4.65 19.48 14.06
CA VAL A 60 5.68 19.73 13.04
C VAL A 60 5.89 21.24 12.87
N GLY A 61 7.13 21.71 13.00
CA GLY A 61 7.46 23.12 12.83
C GLY A 61 7.26 23.63 11.40
N TRP A 62 6.97 24.93 11.26
CA TRP A 62 6.82 25.56 9.94
C TRP A 62 8.04 25.42 9.04
N ARG A 63 9.25 25.46 9.65
CA ARG A 63 10.50 25.22 8.94
C ARG A 63 10.54 23.84 8.31
N ASP A 64 10.19 22.80 9.06
CA ASP A 64 10.20 21.41 8.58
C ASP A 64 9.13 21.21 7.50
N LEU A 65 7.95 21.81 7.66
CA LEU A 65 6.90 21.79 6.63
C LEU A 65 7.36 22.45 5.33
N ALA A 66 8.01 23.61 5.41
CA ALA A 66 8.54 24.31 4.24
C ALA A 66 9.69 23.52 3.57
N ALA A 67 10.63 23.01 4.36
CA ALA A 67 11.75 22.21 3.87
C ALA A 67 11.28 20.91 3.20
N PHE A 68 10.37 20.18 3.85
CA PHE A 68 9.79 18.96 3.30
C PHE A 68 8.96 19.25 2.06
N GLY A 69 8.14 20.30 2.06
CA GLY A 69 7.36 20.71 0.88
C GLY A 69 8.24 21.08 -0.32
N ALA A 70 9.31 21.85 -0.09
CA ALA A 70 10.29 22.20 -1.12
C ALA A 70 10.99 20.96 -1.66
N TYR A 71 11.42 20.05 -0.78
CA TYR A 71 12.01 18.77 -1.16
C TYR A 71 11.05 17.91 -2.00
N LEU A 72 9.80 17.73 -1.58
CA LEU A 72 8.80 16.99 -2.34
C LEU A 72 8.58 17.56 -3.74
N VAL A 73 8.51 18.89 -3.87
CA VAL A 73 8.26 19.55 -5.16
C VAL A 73 9.49 19.51 -6.06
N LEU A 74 10.64 19.93 -5.54
CA LEU A 74 11.85 20.17 -6.33
C LEU A 74 12.69 18.92 -6.56
N CYS A 75 12.77 18.02 -5.58
CA CYS A 75 13.60 16.82 -5.65
C CYS A 75 12.83 15.60 -6.18
N LEU A 76 11.51 15.53 -5.99
CA LEU A 76 10.72 14.36 -6.37
C LEU A 76 9.71 14.65 -7.49
N ALA A 77 8.70 15.47 -7.22
CA ALA A 77 7.56 15.65 -8.11
C ALA A 77 7.97 16.25 -9.46
N LEU A 78 8.73 17.35 -9.46
CA LEU A 78 9.17 18.02 -10.69
C LEU A 78 10.03 17.12 -11.60
N PRO A 79 11.20 16.62 -11.16
CA PRO A 79 12.05 15.78 -12.01
C PRO A 79 11.34 14.49 -12.42
N GLY A 80 10.58 13.88 -11.50
CA GLY A 80 9.80 12.68 -11.80
C GLY A 80 8.71 12.90 -12.85
N THR A 81 7.94 14.00 -12.78
CA THR A 81 6.95 14.37 -13.80
C THR A 81 7.60 14.63 -15.17
N LEU A 82 8.76 15.28 -15.22
CA LEU A 82 9.48 15.51 -16.48
C LEU A 82 9.91 14.20 -17.14
N VAL A 83 10.50 13.28 -16.37
CA VAL A 83 10.91 11.94 -16.85
C VAL A 83 9.69 11.12 -17.28
N TRP A 84 8.61 11.14 -16.49
CA TRP A 84 7.34 10.47 -16.80
C TRP A 84 6.75 10.92 -18.14
N ARG A 85 6.72 12.24 -18.39
CA ARG A 85 6.24 12.82 -19.66
C ARG A 85 7.14 12.45 -20.83
N ALA A 86 8.46 12.47 -20.63
CA ALA A 86 9.43 12.12 -21.66
C ALA A 86 9.37 10.64 -22.05
N ALA A 87 9.19 9.74 -21.08
CA ALA A 87 9.06 8.31 -21.30
C ALA A 87 7.82 7.98 -22.14
N GLN A 88 6.69 8.64 -21.86
CA GLN A 88 5.46 8.49 -22.63
C GLN A 88 5.42 9.31 -23.93
N ARG A 89 6.43 10.16 -24.15
CA ARG A 89 6.51 11.12 -25.26
C ARG A 89 5.33 12.09 -25.35
N ARG A 90 4.59 12.29 -24.26
CA ARG A 90 3.36 13.10 -24.22
C ARG A 90 3.28 13.84 -22.89
N ALA A 91 2.95 15.14 -22.93
CA ALA A 91 2.72 15.94 -21.74
C ALA A 91 1.22 16.12 -21.53
N ARG A 92 0.63 15.30 -20.66
CA ARG A 92 -0.80 15.40 -20.37
C ARG A 92 -1.05 16.47 -19.32
N THR A 93 -2.30 16.52 -18.84
CA THR A 93 -2.67 17.44 -17.77
C THR A 93 -1.86 17.15 -16.50
N LEU A 94 -1.61 18.18 -15.69
CA LEU A 94 -0.86 18.02 -14.44
C LEU A 94 -1.52 16.96 -13.53
N ALA A 95 -2.84 16.89 -13.51
CA ALA A 95 -3.58 15.87 -12.75
C ALA A 95 -3.28 14.44 -13.22
N GLU A 96 -2.97 14.23 -14.51
CA GLU A 96 -2.59 12.91 -15.04
C GLU A 96 -1.11 12.58 -14.83
N ASP A 97 -0.25 13.58 -14.70
CA ASP A 97 1.20 13.41 -14.72
C ASP A 97 1.89 13.61 -13.36
N LEU A 98 1.26 14.33 -12.42
CA LEU A 98 1.88 14.67 -11.14
C LEU A 98 2.01 13.45 -10.23
N ALA A 99 0.95 12.67 -10.03
CA ALA A 99 0.99 11.52 -9.13
C ALA A 99 1.87 10.37 -9.66
N PRO A 100 1.73 9.93 -10.94
CA PRO A 100 2.70 9.02 -11.54
C PRO A 100 4.12 9.60 -11.59
N GLY A 101 4.26 10.91 -11.82
CA GLY A 101 5.54 11.60 -11.83
C GLY A 101 6.23 11.57 -10.47
N LEU A 102 5.51 11.86 -9.38
CA LEU A 102 6.02 11.77 -8.02
C LEU A 102 6.56 10.36 -7.71
N ALA A 103 5.84 9.32 -8.13
CA ALA A 103 6.28 7.93 -8.02
C ALA A 103 7.59 7.65 -8.80
N VAL A 104 7.75 8.26 -9.98
CA VAL A 104 9.02 8.21 -10.73
C VAL A 104 10.13 9.01 -10.01
N GLY A 105 9.78 10.12 -9.35
CA GLY A 105 10.71 10.89 -8.51
C GLY A 105 11.29 10.06 -7.37
N TYR A 106 10.43 9.35 -6.64
CA TYR A 106 10.84 8.38 -5.61
C TYR A 106 11.78 7.30 -6.18
N ALA A 107 11.47 6.77 -7.37
CA ALA A 107 12.33 5.80 -8.04
C ALA A 107 13.72 6.38 -8.39
N ILE A 108 13.77 7.59 -8.92
CA ILE A 108 15.03 8.29 -9.24
C ILE A 108 15.87 8.49 -7.98
N GLU A 109 15.24 8.96 -6.90
CA GLU A 109 15.93 9.22 -5.64
C GLU A 109 16.55 7.95 -5.06
N VAL A 110 15.78 6.87 -4.93
CA VAL A 110 16.29 5.63 -4.35
C VAL A 110 17.48 5.08 -5.16
N LEU A 111 17.37 5.10 -6.49
CA LEU A 111 18.45 4.65 -7.38
C LEU A 111 19.69 5.57 -7.32
N ALA A 112 19.52 6.85 -6.98
CA ALA A 112 20.62 7.80 -6.82
C ALA A 112 21.23 7.76 -5.40
N TYR A 113 20.41 7.58 -4.37
CA TYR A 113 20.85 7.55 -2.97
C TYR A 113 21.68 6.31 -2.67
N LEU A 114 21.34 5.17 -3.26
CA LEU A 114 22.07 3.91 -3.06
C LEU A 114 23.58 4.05 -3.36
N PRO A 115 24.03 4.46 -4.57
CA PRO A 115 25.46 4.66 -4.83
C PRO A 115 26.04 5.85 -4.06
N ALA A 116 25.27 6.92 -3.81
CA ALA A 116 25.74 8.06 -3.01
C ALA A 116 26.08 7.65 -1.57
N ARG A 117 25.23 6.83 -0.95
CA ARG A 117 25.46 6.26 0.39
C ARG A 117 26.62 5.27 0.38
N ALA A 118 26.73 4.42 -0.66
CA ALA A 118 27.86 3.49 -0.83
C ALA A 118 29.21 4.23 -0.86
N ALA A 119 29.25 5.39 -1.52
CA ALA A 119 30.43 6.24 -1.64
C ALA A 119 30.68 7.13 -0.40
N GLY A 120 29.86 7.04 0.66
CA GLY A 120 30.01 7.86 1.86
C GLY A 120 29.59 9.33 1.69
N VAL A 121 28.94 9.70 0.58
CA VAL A 121 28.52 11.06 0.24
C VAL A 121 26.99 11.15 0.08
N PRO A 122 26.19 10.94 1.14
CA PRO A 122 24.73 10.79 1.03
C PRO A 122 24.02 11.98 0.37
N LEU A 123 24.54 13.20 0.52
CA LEU A 123 23.99 14.40 -0.11
C LEU A 123 24.16 14.45 -1.64
N ALA A 124 25.04 13.62 -2.21
CA ALA A 124 25.19 13.50 -3.66
C ALA A 124 23.91 13.01 -4.36
N VAL A 125 22.93 12.48 -3.61
CA VAL A 125 21.58 12.19 -4.10
C VAL A 125 20.93 13.39 -4.81
N LEU A 126 21.25 14.63 -4.38
CA LEU A 126 20.74 15.86 -5.00
C LEU A 126 21.23 16.06 -6.43
N ALA A 127 22.33 15.42 -6.85
CA ALA A 127 22.83 15.51 -8.21
C ALA A 127 21.81 14.97 -9.23
N ALA A 128 21.05 13.93 -8.88
CA ALA A 128 20.07 13.32 -9.77
C ALA A 128 18.91 14.26 -10.16
N PRO A 129 18.13 14.84 -9.21
CA PRO A 129 17.07 15.76 -9.56
C PRO A 129 17.59 17.03 -10.24
N VAL A 130 18.76 17.55 -9.81
CA VAL A 130 19.40 18.71 -10.46
C VAL A 130 19.77 18.40 -11.91
N ALA A 131 20.39 17.24 -12.18
CA ALA A 131 20.75 16.82 -13.53
C ALA A 131 19.52 16.67 -14.43
N VAL A 132 18.43 16.07 -13.92
CA VAL A 132 17.17 15.96 -14.68
C VAL A 132 16.61 17.34 -15.03
N VAL A 133 16.50 18.24 -14.05
CA VAL A 133 15.97 19.59 -14.29
C VAL A 133 16.85 20.37 -15.26
N ALA A 134 18.17 20.35 -15.06
CA ALA A 134 19.15 21.01 -15.92
C ALA A 134 19.09 20.47 -17.36
N LEU A 135 19.02 19.14 -17.54
CA LEU A 135 18.90 18.50 -18.85
C LEU A 135 17.63 18.94 -19.58
N PHE A 136 16.48 18.95 -18.89
CA PHE A 136 15.20 19.37 -19.48
C PHE A 136 15.10 20.87 -19.73
N ALA A 137 15.87 21.69 -19.02
CA ALA A 137 16.00 23.12 -19.29
C ALA A 137 16.97 23.38 -20.47
N ALA A 138 18.09 22.68 -20.55
CA ALA A 138 19.12 22.89 -21.55
C ALA A 138 18.72 22.32 -22.93
N VAL A 139 18.20 21.09 -22.99
CA VAL A 139 17.97 20.35 -24.23
C VAL A 139 16.65 20.74 -24.90
N ARG A 140 16.72 21.40 -26.06
CA ARG A 140 15.56 21.95 -26.79
C ARG A 140 14.40 20.95 -26.98
N PRO A 141 14.62 19.70 -27.46
CA PRO A 141 13.54 18.72 -27.60
C PRO A 141 12.85 18.33 -26.29
N LEU A 142 13.50 18.49 -25.14
CA LEU A 142 12.94 18.14 -23.83
C LEU A 142 12.16 19.30 -23.20
N ARG A 143 12.43 20.55 -23.61
CA ARG A 143 11.74 21.74 -23.11
C ARG A 143 10.21 21.69 -23.29
N ARG A 144 9.73 20.93 -24.29
CA ARG A 144 8.29 20.73 -24.51
C ARG A 144 7.58 20.08 -23.32
N TYR A 145 8.28 19.24 -22.55
CA TYR A 145 7.68 18.49 -21.44
C TYR A 145 7.40 19.33 -20.18
N TRP A 146 7.88 20.57 -20.13
CA TRP A 146 7.50 21.54 -19.11
C TRP A 146 6.05 22.00 -19.24
N ARG A 147 5.49 21.94 -20.46
CA ARG A 147 4.14 22.44 -20.76
C ARG A 147 3.23 21.28 -21.12
N THR A 148 1.99 21.37 -20.66
CA THR A 148 0.92 20.45 -21.08
C THR A 148 0.64 20.61 -22.57
N ASP A 149 0.45 19.51 -23.28
CA ASP A 149 0.08 19.48 -24.70
C ASP A 149 -1.26 20.20 -24.91
N ARG A 150 -1.38 20.94 -26.02
CA ARG A 150 -2.57 21.74 -26.33
C ARG A 150 -3.85 20.91 -26.41
N ASP A 151 -3.73 19.66 -26.86
CA ASP A 151 -4.85 18.74 -27.06
C ASP A 151 -5.07 17.80 -25.86
N ALA A 152 -4.48 18.11 -24.70
CA ALA A 152 -4.69 17.32 -23.50
C ALA A 152 -6.15 17.42 -23.02
N ALA A 153 -6.80 16.26 -22.85
CA ALA A 153 -8.17 16.20 -22.38
C ALA A 153 -8.27 16.76 -20.96
N VAL A 154 -9.18 17.71 -20.75
CA VAL A 154 -9.37 18.36 -19.45
C VAL A 154 -10.14 17.42 -18.51
N PRO A 155 -9.66 17.20 -17.27
CA PRO A 155 -10.40 16.46 -16.25
C PRO A 155 -11.74 17.13 -15.94
N PRO A 156 -12.86 16.38 -15.89
CA PRO A 156 -14.14 16.89 -15.44
C PRO A 156 -14.07 17.37 -13.98
N ALA A 157 -14.82 18.42 -13.62
CA ALA A 157 -14.83 18.95 -12.25
C ALA A 157 -15.23 17.87 -11.22
N GLY A 158 -16.26 17.07 -11.51
CA GLY A 158 -16.68 15.98 -10.62
C GLY A 158 -15.60 14.92 -10.39
N TRP A 159 -14.68 14.73 -11.34
CA TRP A 159 -13.53 13.83 -11.16
C TRP A 159 -12.54 14.40 -10.15
N LEU A 160 -12.22 15.69 -10.25
CA LEU A 160 -11.33 16.38 -9.31
C LEU A 160 -11.93 16.43 -7.90
N TRP A 161 -13.21 16.77 -7.79
CA TRP A 161 -13.92 16.83 -6.50
C TRP A 161 -14.08 15.46 -5.85
N ALA A 162 -14.37 14.40 -6.63
CA ALA A 162 -14.43 13.06 -6.08
C ALA A 162 -13.08 12.61 -5.50
N LEU A 163 -11.98 12.86 -6.22
CA LEU A 163 -10.63 12.54 -5.72
C LEU A 163 -10.22 13.38 -4.52
N ALA A 164 -10.59 14.68 -4.51
CA ALA A 164 -10.36 15.53 -3.35
C ALA A 164 -11.15 15.05 -2.13
N GLY A 165 -12.41 14.64 -2.29
CA GLY A 165 -13.22 14.06 -1.21
C GLY A 165 -12.63 12.74 -0.67
N ILE A 166 -12.23 11.83 -1.56
CA ILE A 166 -11.55 10.58 -1.19
C ILE A 166 -10.27 10.87 -0.39
N THR A 167 -9.42 11.76 -0.92
CA THR A 167 -8.13 12.09 -0.30
C THR A 167 -8.33 12.82 1.03
N GLY A 168 -9.23 13.81 1.07
CA GLY A 168 -9.56 14.56 2.28
C GLY A 168 -10.10 13.65 3.39
N PHE A 169 -10.95 12.68 3.05
CA PHE A 169 -11.45 11.71 4.02
C PHE A 169 -10.34 10.77 4.54
N MET A 170 -9.44 10.30 3.67
CA MET A 170 -8.26 9.53 4.10
C MET A 170 -7.37 10.33 5.06
N LEU A 171 -7.17 11.62 4.78
CA LEU A 171 -6.36 12.50 5.61
C LEU A 171 -7.03 12.78 6.95
N LEU A 172 -8.36 12.97 6.96
CA LEU A 172 -9.13 13.11 8.19
C LEU A 172 -8.97 11.87 9.07
N LEU A 173 -9.06 10.67 8.49
CA LEU A 173 -8.81 9.43 9.24
C LEU A 173 -7.35 9.25 9.63
N THR A 174 -6.40 9.69 8.81
CA THR A 174 -4.98 9.72 9.19
C THR A 174 -4.76 10.60 10.41
N CYS A 175 -5.45 11.75 10.49
CA CYS A 175 -5.44 12.59 11.69
C CYS A 175 -6.06 11.84 12.88
N ALA A 176 -7.29 11.34 12.73
CA ALA A 176 -8.06 10.75 13.82
C ALA A 176 -7.47 9.43 14.37
N ALA A 177 -6.91 8.58 13.50
CA ALA A 177 -6.46 7.23 13.86
C ALA A 177 -4.94 7.10 14.03
N PHE A 178 -4.14 7.85 13.26
CA PHE A 178 -2.68 7.68 13.20
C PHE A 178 -1.90 8.83 13.86
N LEU A 179 -2.06 10.06 13.37
CA LEU A 179 -1.31 11.21 13.92
C LEU A 179 -1.69 11.48 15.39
N ARG A 180 -2.96 11.26 15.72
CA ARG A 180 -3.47 11.37 17.09
C ARG A 180 -2.81 10.38 18.05
N THR A 181 -2.57 9.15 17.62
CA THR A 181 -2.14 8.05 18.50
C THR A 181 -0.64 7.81 18.47
N ARG A 182 0.09 8.45 17.55
CA ARG A 182 1.53 8.27 17.38
C ARG A 182 2.21 9.63 17.35
N GLY A 183 2.94 9.98 18.40
CA GLY A 183 3.63 11.27 18.47
C GLY A 183 5.03 11.18 19.09
N PRO A 184 5.91 12.17 18.82
CA PRO A 184 7.29 12.20 19.31
C PRO A 184 7.41 12.34 20.84
N LEU A 185 6.29 12.58 21.53
CA LEU A 185 6.19 12.65 22.99
C LEU A 185 5.47 11.44 23.61
N HIS A 186 4.92 10.53 22.80
CA HIS A 186 3.99 9.49 23.25
C HIS A 186 4.63 8.11 23.13
N GLY A 187 4.32 7.23 24.07
CA GLY A 187 4.87 5.89 24.13
C GLY A 187 4.60 5.06 22.88
N PHE A 188 5.55 4.21 22.48
CA PHE A 188 5.23 3.17 21.51
C PHE A 188 4.60 1.98 22.25
N GLY A 189 3.30 1.78 22.07
CA GLY A 189 2.64 0.51 22.40
C GLY A 189 2.83 -0.55 21.30
N ASP A 190 3.06 -0.09 20.08
CA ASP A 190 3.32 -0.85 18.85
C ASP A 190 4.84 -0.97 18.62
N PRO A 191 5.41 -2.16 18.36
CA PRO A 191 6.85 -2.31 18.15
C PRO A 191 7.30 -1.92 16.72
N ASP A 192 6.37 -1.75 15.77
CA ASP A 192 6.73 -1.48 14.37
C ASP A 192 7.36 -0.09 14.15
N PRO A 193 6.91 1.00 14.78
CA PRO A 193 7.57 2.30 14.61
C PRO A 193 9.04 2.34 15.07
N PRO A 194 9.43 1.84 16.27
CA PRO A 194 10.86 1.79 16.60
C PRO A 194 11.64 0.84 15.69
N PHE A 195 11.06 -0.27 15.23
CA PHE A 195 11.66 -1.11 14.19
C PHE A 195 11.97 -0.32 12.92
N HIS A 196 11.00 0.41 12.38
CA HIS A 196 11.20 1.25 11.19
C HIS A 196 12.23 2.36 11.43
N LEU A 197 12.19 3.00 12.60
CA LEU A 197 13.11 4.07 12.96
C LEU A 197 14.57 3.57 13.04
N ALA A 198 14.79 2.39 13.61
CA ALA A 198 16.10 1.74 13.65
C ALA A 198 16.63 1.47 12.23
N LEU A 199 15.79 0.97 11.32
CA LEU A 199 16.18 0.72 9.93
C LEU A 199 16.43 2.01 9.13
N ILE A 200 15.74 3.11 9.44
CA ILE A 200 16.06 4.43 8.86
C ILE A 200 17.43 4.90 9.34
N GLY A 201 17.71 4.78 10.64
CA GLY A 201 19.03 5.09 11.21
C GLY A 201 20.14 4.29 10.53
N GLU A 202 19.95 2.98 10.38
CA GLU A 202 20.88 2.11 9.66
C GLU A 202 21.10 2.57 8.20
N ALA A 203 20.02 2.87 7.46
CA ALA A 203 20.09 3.35 6.08
C ALA A 203 20.73 4.74 5.91
N ARG A 204 20.79 5.55 6.98
CA ARG A 204 21.49 6.85 6.97
C ARG A 204 23.00 6.69 7.03
N HIS A 205 23.49 5.67 7.74
CA HIS A 205 24.89 5.55 8.12
C HIS A 205 25.62 4.38 7.43
N HIS A 206 24.92 3.33 7.02
CA HIS A 206 25.53 2.09 6.57
C HIS A 206 24.94 1.57 5.25
N LEU A 207 25.80 0.97 4.43
CA LEU A 207 25.42 0.21 3.25
C LEU A 207 26.50 -0.86 2.97
N PRO A 208 26.13 -2.14 2.72
CA PRO A 208 24.77 -2.70 2.83
C PRO A 208 24.24 -2.65 4.27
N PRO A 209 22.91 -2.57 4.47
CA PRO A 209 22.33 -2.50 5.80
C PRO A 209 22.41 -3.85 6.52
N GLN A 210 22.60 -3.79 7.83
CA GLN A 210 22.52 -4.92 8.76
C GLN A 210 21.32 -4.76 9.69
N VAL A 211 21.04 -5.79 10.49
CA VAL A 211 20.07 -5.69 11.58
C VAL A 211 20.69 -4.85 12.71
N PRO A 212 20.20 -3.64 13.01
CA PRO A 212 20.88 -2.78 13.99
C PRO A 212 20.68 -3.24 15.44
N TRP A 213 19.75 -4.15 15.72
CA TRP A 213 19.54 -4.72 17.05
C TRP A 213 20.28 -6.05 17.28
N VAL A 214 20.95 -6.63 16.28
CA VAL A 214 21.76 -7.85 16.44
C VAL A 214 23.00 -7.76 15.56
N ALA A 215 24.17 -7.67 16.17
CA ALA A 215 25.43 -7.55 15.44
C ALA A 215 25.72 -8.79 14.58
N GLY A 216 26.24 -8.56 13.37
CA GLY A 216 26.63 -9.64 12.45
C GLY A 216 25.49 -10.23 11.62
N GLU A 217 24.24 -9.85 11.87
CA GLU A 217 23.09 -10.30 11.06
C GLU A 217 22.86 -9.38 9.85
N SER A 218 22.74 -9.98 8.66
CA SER A 218 22.33 -9.25 7.45
C SER A 218 20.88 -8.82 7.53
N LEU A 219 20.56 -7.65 6.96
CA LEU A 219 19.18 -7.22 6.82
C LEU A 219 18.54 -7.88 5.60
N ASP A 220 18.05 -9.10 5.79
CA ASP A 220 17.32 -9.86 4.76
C ASP A 220 15.87 -9.37 4.65
N TYR A 221 15.70 -8.15 4.15
CA TYR A 221 14.41 -7.46 4.09
C TYR A 221 14.33 -6.54 2.86
N HIS A 222 13.15 -5.98 2.60
CA HIS A 222 12.95 -4.99 1.55
C HIS A 222 13.10 -3.58 2.16
N TRP A 223 14.23 -2.91 1.90
CA TRP A 223 14.64 -1.70 2.65
C TRP A 223 14.72 -0.40 1.84
N PHE A 224 14.27 -0.37 0.57
CA PHE A 224 14.37 0.85 -0.26
C PHE A 224 13.45 1.98 0.21
N GLY A 225 12.35 1.67 0.89
CA GLY A 225 11.52 2.71 1.53
C GLY A 225 12.28 3.46 2.63
N TYR A 226 13.19 2.79 3.34
CA TYR A 226 14.02 3.43 4.37
C TYR A 226 15.12 4.30 3.76
N LEU A 227 15.61 3.97 2.55
CA LEU A 227 16.51 4.84 1.80
C LEU A 227 15.87 6.18 1.47
N HIS A 228 14.60 6.20 1.07
CA HIS A 228 13.86 7.44 0.85
C HIS A 228 13.82 8.29 2.13
N LEU A 229 13.52 7.69 3.29
CA LEU A 229 13.51 8.43 4.55
C LEU A 229 14.89 8.90 5.00
N ALA A 230 15.93 8.10 4.76
CA ALA A 230 17.30 8.47 5.03
C ALA A 230 17.75 9.65 4.14
N ALA A 231 17.47 9.59 2.83
CA ALA A 231 17.73 10.67 1.88
C ALA A 231 16.97 11.95 2.26
N SER A 232 15.68 11.83 2.57
CA SER A 232 14.83 12.94 3.03
C SER A 232 15.44 13.60 4.26
N SER A 233 15.89 12.82 5.26
CA SER A 233 16.50 13.34 6.48
C SER A 233 17.82 14.07 6.19
N TRP A 234 18.67 13.51 5.33
CA TRP A 234 19.92 14.17 4.91
C TRP A 234 19.67 15.50 4.19
N VAL A 235 18.74 15.51 3.23
CA VAL A 235 18.47 16.70 2.39
C VAL A 235 17.75 17.80 3.17
N THR A 236 16.78 17.44 4.01
CA THR A 236 15.93 18.41 4.71
C THR A 236 16.45 18.79 6.10
N GLY A 237 17.30 17.95 6.70
CA GLY A 237 17.72 18.08 8.10
C GLY A 237 16.64 17.68 9.11
N ILE A 238 15.49 17.17 8.67
CA ILE A 238 14.38 16.78 9.55
C ILE A 238 14.71 15.46 10.25
N GLU A 239 14.39 15.38 11.53
CA GLU A 239 14.57 14.18 12.35
C GLU A 239 13.82 12.97 11.74
N PRO A 240 14.46 11.78 11.64
CA PRO A 240 13.83 10.58 11.10
C PRO A 240 12.49 10.20 11.75
N GLU A 241 12.36 10.42 13.06
CA GLU A 241 11.12 10.18 13.80
C GLU A 241 9.97 11.07 13.30
N THR A 242 10.23 12.37 13.12
CA THR A 242 9.24 13.31 12.58
C THR A 242 8.86 12.94 11.14
N LEU A 243 9.84 12.57 10.32
CA LEU A 243 9.56 12.12 8.96
C LEU A 243 8.65 10.89 8.94
N LEU A 244 9.00 9.85 9.71
CA LEU A 244 8.25 8.59 9.76
C LEU A 244 6.82 8.79 10.33
N LEU A 245 6.70 9.47 11.47
CA LEU A 245 5.43 9.53 12.21
C LEU A 245 4.51 10.66 11.75
N ARG A 246 5.01 11.66 11.01
CA ARG A 246 4.21 12.85 10.63
C ARG A 246 4.13 13.09 9.13
N LEU A 247 5.21 12.90 8.38
CA LEU A 247 5.33 13.45 7.03
C LEU A 247 5.30 12.40 5.92
N PHE A 248 5.85 11.21 6.16
CA PHE A 248 6.08 10.19 5.13
C PHE A 248 4.82 9.76 4.37
N TYR A 249 3.74 9.45 5.10
CA TYR A 249 2.55 8.88 4.49
C TYR A 249 1.72 9.90 3.70
N LEU A 250 1.82 11.19 4.01
CA LEU A 250 0.96 12.24 3.44
C LEU A 250 1.05 12.35 1.90
N PRO A 251 2.25 12.49 1.28
CA PRO A 251 2.35 12.55 -0.17
C PRO A 251 1.90 11.26 -0.84
N LEU A 252 2.11 10.10 -0.20
CA LEU A 252 1.70 8.80 -0.72
C LEU A 252 0.17 8.65 -0.72
N ILE A 253 -0.48 9.04 0.39
CA ILE A 253 -1.94 9.05 0.55
C ILE A 253 -2.60 10.03 -0.42
N ALA A 254 -1.96 11.18 -0.70
CA ALA A 254 -2.47 12.14 -1.67
C ALA A 254 -2.30 11.67 -3.12
N ALA A 255 -1.18 11.04 -3.45
CA ALA A 255 -0.86 10.66 -4.82
C ALA A 255 -1.52 9.34 -5.25
N LEU A 256 -1.67 8.36 -4.36
CA LEU A 256 -2.18 7.04 -4.70
C LEU A 256 -3.60 7.05 -5.32
N PRO A 257 -4.62 7.71 -4.75
CA PRO A 257 -5.96 7.77 -5.34
C PRO A 257 -5.95 8.39 -6.74
N VAL A 258 -5.13 9.43 -6.94
CA VAL A 258 -4.96 10.11 -8.22
C VAL A 258 -4.27 9.19 -9.23
N ALA A 259 -3.18 8.53 -8.85
CA ALA A 259 -2.46 7.59 -9.72
C ALA A 259 -3.37 6.44 -10.16
N LEU A 260 -4.17 5.87 -9.26
CA LEU A 260 -5.17 4.84 -9.58
C LEU A 260 -6.23 5.35 -10.53
N ALA A 261 -6.74 6.57 -10.31
CA ALA A 261 -7.72 7.15 -11.20
C ALA A 261 -7.15 7.40 -12.60
N VAL A 262 -5.87 7.77 -12.70
CA VAL A 262 -5.15 7.86 -13.98
C VAL A 262 -5.01 6.49 -14.62
N ALA A 263 -4.62 5.45 -13.87
CA ALA A 263 -4.54 4.08 -14.38
C ALA A 263 -5.89 3.61 -14.94
N ALA A 264 -6.98 3.82 -14.21
CA ALA A 264 -8.34 3.51 -14.67
C ALA A 264 -8.69 4.26 -15.96
N ARG A 265 -8.31 5.56 -16.05
CA ARG A 265 -8.50 6.36 -17.26
C ARG A 265 -7.71 5.80 -18.44
N ARG A 266 -6.48 5.31 -18.23
CA ARG A 266 -5.66 4.69 -19.30
C ARG A 266 -6.23 3.36 -19.78
N VAL A 267 -6.79 2.57 -18.85
CA VAL A 267 -7.39 1.27 -19.15
C VAL A 267 -8.72 1.45 -19.87
N THR A 268 -9.63 2.26 -19.31
CA THR A 268 -11.03 2.36 -19.77
C THR A 268 -11.28 3.44 -20.82
N GLY A 269 -10.40 4.43 -20.94
CA GLY A 269 -10.64 5.62 -21.77
C GLY A 269 -11.77 6.52 -21.25
N ARG A 270 -12.20 6.36 -19.99
CA ARG A 270 -13.27 7.15 -19.32
C ARG A 270 -12.75 7.75 -18.00
N TRP A 271 -13.29 8.90 -17.59
CA TRP A 271 -12.85 9.59 -16.37
C TRP A 271 -13.47 9.00 -15.10
N TRP A 272 -14.78 8.77 -15.11
CA TRP A 272 -15.52 8.33 -13.91
C TRP A 272 -15.08 6.99 -13.30
N PRO A 273 -14.55 5.99 -14.06
CA PRO A 273 -14.08 4.74 -13.42
C PRO A 273 -12.89 4.96 -12.48
N GLY A 274 -12.18 6.09 -12.60
CA GLY A 274 -11.04 6.40 -11.76
C GLY A 274 -11.38 6.57 -10.28
N PRO A 275 -12.26 7.51 -9.91
CA PRO A 275 -12.73 7.64 -8.54
C PRO A 275 -13.36 6.36 -7.99
N VAL A 276 -14.04 5.56 -8.83
CA VAL A 276 -14.60 4.26 -8.43
C VAL A 276 -13.50 3.26 -8.09
N ALA A 277 -12.46 3.14 -8.91
CA ALA A 277 -11.32 2.27 -8.63
C ALA A 277 -10.59 2.70 -7.36
N ALA A 278 -10.38 4.00 -7.15
CA ALA A 278 -9.80 4.54 -5.92
C ALA A 278 -10.69 4.23 -4.71
N ALA A 279 -12.00 4.47 -4.79
CA ALA A 279 -12.94 4.22 -3.71
C ALA A 279 -13.00 2.72 -3.33
N ILE A 280 -13.07 1.81 -4.31
CA ILE A 280 -13.00 0.37 -4.05
C ILE A 280 -11.66 0.04 -3.40
N THR A 281 -10.53 0.51 -3.93
CA THR A 281 -9.20 0.24 -3.38
C THR A 281 -9.09 0.63 -1.89
N LEU A 282 -9.65 1.78 -1.53
CA LEU A 282 -9.45 2.39 -0.21
C LEU A 282 -10.54 2.00 0.79
N PHE A 283 -11.81 2.02 0.37
CA PHE A 283 -12.98 1.88 1.24
C PHE A 283 -13.76 0.57 1.04
N GLY A 284 -13.52 -0.16 -0.05
CA GLY A 284 -14.26 -1.39 -0.28
C GLY A 284 -13.96 -2.39 0.83
N VAL A 285 -14.92 -2.65 1.71
CA VAL A 285 -14.76 -3.70 2.72
C VAL A 285 -15.68 -4.85 2.35
N ALA A 286 -15.27 -6.07 2.68
CA ALA A 286 -16.13 -7.22 2.58
C ALA A 286 -17.46 -6.99 3.32
N PRO A 287 -18.61 -7.40 2.77
CA PRO A 287 -19.88 -7.35 3.48
C PRO A 287 -19.79 -8.00 4.84
N HIS A 288 -20.32 -7.32 5.87
CA HIS A 288 -20.44 -7.86 7.23
C HIS A 288 -21.92 -7.87 7.64
N PRO A 289 -22.73 -8.81 7.13
CA PRO A 289 -24.18 -8.63 7.10
C PRO A 289 -24.81 -8.55 8.49
N PHE A 290 -24.21 -9.13 9.52
CA PHE A 290 -24.68 -9.04 10.91
C PHE A 290 -23.93 -8.04 11.78
N SER A 291 -22.89 -7.37 11.27
CA SER A 291 -22.19 -6.30 12.00
C SER A 291 -21.73 -6.67 13.42
N TRP A 292 -21.48 -7.95 13.70
CA TRP A 292 -21.06 -8.41 15.02
C TRP A 292 -19.83 -7.66 15.54
N PRO A 293 -19.76 -7.35 16.85
CA PRO A 293 -18.56 -6.77 17.43
C PRO A 293 -17.35 -7.70 17.22
N LEU A 294 -16.36 -7.23 16.45
CA LEU A 294 -15.08 -7.94 16.32
C LEU A 294 -14.24 -7.77 17.60
N THR A 295 -13.19 -8.56 17.78
CA THR A 295 -12.30 -8.41 18.95
C THR A 295 -11.59 -7.04 18.96
N PRO A 296 -11.13 -6.55 20.12
CA PRO A 296 -10.44 -5.26 20.21
C PRO A 296 -9.29 -5.12 19.23
N LEU A 297 -8.51 -6.19 19.02
CA LEU A 297 -7.43 -6.23 18.03
C LEU A 297 -7.94 -5.89 16.62
N TYR A 298 -8.98 -6.57 16.14
CA TYR A 298 -9.51 -6.34 14.79
C TYR A 298 -10.12 -4.95 14.66
N GLN A 299 -10.86 -4.51 15.68
CA GLN A 299 -11.51 -3.21 15.68
C GLN A 299 -10.50 -2.06 15.67
N GLN A 300 -9.46 -2.13 16.50
CA GLN A 300 -8.39 -1.11 16.60
C GLN A 300 -7.56 -1.05 15.33
N ARG A 301 -7.26 -2.21 14.73
CA ARG A 301 -6.45 -2.30 13.50
C ARG A 301 -7.23 -2.02 12.22
N GLY A 302 -8.56 -1.88 12.30
CA GLY A 302 -9.43 -1.69 11.14
C GLY A 302 -9.53 -2.93 10.25
N TYR A 303 -9.35 -4.13 10.82
CA TYR A 303 -9.57 -5.37 10.11
C TYR A 303 -11.07 -5.66 10.00
N GLY A 304 -11.47 -6.13 8.82
CA GLY A 304 -12.84 -6.51 8.51
C GLY A 304 -13.19 -7.93 8.96
N PRO A 305 -14.41 -8.39 8.66
CA PRO A 305 -14.86 -9.75 8.96
C PRO A 305 -14.09 -10.81 8.17
N VAL A 306 -13.66 -10.48 6.95
CA VAL A 306 -12.75 -11.28 6.13
C VAL A 306 -11.63 -10.40 5.63
N ASP A 307 -10.47 -10.98 5.34
CA ASP A 307 -9.38 -10.22 4.75
C ASP A 307 -9.68 -9.92 3.28
N ASP A 308 -9.81 -8.63 2.98
CA ASP A 308 -10.13 -8.12 1.65
C ASP A 308 -8.98 -7.29 1.07
N GLY A 309 -7.88 -7.10 1.82
CA GLY A 309 -6.76 -6.28 1.39
C GLY A 309 -7.01 -4.77 1.46
N GLY A 310 -8.08 -4.29 2.11
CA GLY A 310 -8.43 -2.87 2.22
C GLY A 310 -7.24 -2.01 2.66
N LEU A 311 -7.06 -0.85 2.02
CA LEU A 311 -5.93 0.04 2.33
C LEU A 311 -6.23 1.04 3.44
N LEU A 312 -7.50 1.34 3.76
CA LEU A 312 -7.84 2.27 4.84
C LEU A 312 -8.00 1.55 6.19
N ARG A 313 -6.90 0.93 6.64
CA ARG A 313 -6.79 0.27 7.94
C ARG A 313 -5.39 0.55 8.49
N GLU A 314 -5.06 0.03 9.67
CA GLU A 314 -3.72 0.19 10.25
C GLU A 314 -2.62 -0.18 9.24
N GLY A 315 -2.88 -1.12 8.34
CA GLY A 315 -1.96 -1.50 7.25
C GLY A 315 -1.46 -0.35 6.35
N LEU A 316 -2.21 0.76 6.21
CA LEU A 316 -1.74 1.96 5.50
C LEU A 316 -0.50 2.57 6.15
N TRP A 317 -0.46 2.51 7.48
CA TRP A 317 0.52 3.20 8.31
C TRP A 317 1.45 2.25 9.07
N ALA A 318 1.12 0.96 9.16
CA ALA A 318 1.97 -0.05 9.78
C ALA A 318 3.07 -0.59 8.86
N SER A 319 2.91 -0.54 7.53
CA SER A 319 3.96 -0.98 6.60
C SER A 319 4.37 0.16 5.69
N LEU A 320 5.43 0.85 6.09
CA LEU A 320 6.07 1.90 5.30
C LEU A 320 6.35 1.44 3.85
N THR A 321 6.91 0.25 3.74
CA THR A 321 7.32 -0.36 2.47
C THR A 321 6.14 -0.74 1.59
N GLN A 322 5.01 -1.15 2.18
CA GLN A 322 3.77 -1.40 1.45
C GLN A 322 3.29 -0.14 0.76
N THR A 323 3.16 0.95 1.51
CA THR A 323 2.54 2.18 1.00
C THR A 323 3.44 2.85 -0.04
N TYR A 324 4.76 2.79 0.15
CA TYR A 324 5.73 3.21 -0.86
C TYR A 324 5.61 2.39 -2.16
N ALA A 325 5.65 1.05 -2.05
CA ALA A 325 5.54 0.14 -3.18
C ALA A 325 4.20 0.27 -3.91
N ALA A 326 3.10 0.48 -3.18
CA ALA A 326 1.77 0.68 -3.75
C ALA A 326 1.73 1.86 -4.72
N LEU A 327 2.34 2.99 -4.36
CA LEU A 327 2.41 4.15 -5.23
C LEU A 327 3.31 3.90 -6.46
N VAL A 328 4.50 3.30 -6.27
CA VAL A 328 5.47 3.03 -7.35
C VAL A 328 4.96 1.99 -8.35
N PHE A 329 4.16 1.02 -7.91
CA PHE A 329 3.67 -0.05 -8.76
C PHE A 329 2.54 0.41 -9.73
N VAL A 330 1.81 1.49 -9.40
CA VAL A 330 0.77 2.04 -10.29
C VAL A 330 1.32 2.57 -11.64
N PRO A 331 2.32 3.47 -11.69
CA PRO A 331 2.92 3.89 -12.96
C PRO A 331 3.59 2.74 -13.70
N LEU A 332 4.13 1.73 -12.99
CA LEU A 332 4.64 0.49 -13.61
C LEU A 332 3.53 -0.17 -14.43
N VAL A 333 2.35 -0.37 -13.84
CA VAL A 333 1.18 -0.95 -14.53
C VAL A 333 0.68 -0.03 -15.65
N ILE A 334 0.71 1.30 -15.49
CA ILE A 334 0.34 2.22 -16.58
C ILE A 334 1.29 2.07 -17.79
N VAL A 335 2.60 2.03 -17.56
CA VAL A 335 3.60 1.86 -18.62
C VAL A 335 3.44 0.50 -19.28
N LEU A 336 3.30 -0.56 -18.47
CA LEU A 336 3.15 -1.92 -18.95
C LEU A 336 1.87 -2.10 -19.78
N THR A 337 0.72 -1.61 -19.31
CA THR A 337 -0.53 -1.67 -20.10
C THR A 337 -0.44 -0.89 -21.41
N GLY A 338 0.33 0.21 -21.44
CA GLY A 338 0.65 0.95 -22.66
C GLY A 338 1.50 0.14 -23.64
N LEU A 339 2.56 -0.52 -23.16
CA LEU A 339 3.41 -1.41 -23.94
C LEU A 339 2.65 -2.63 -24.46
N LEU A 340 1.85 -3.27 -23.60
CA LEU A 340 1.07 -4.46 -23.94
C LEU A 340 0.00 -4.19 -25.00
N ARG A 341 -0.58 -2.99 -25.01
CA ARG A 341 -1.56 -2.57 -26.04
C ARG A 341 -0.92 -1.92 -27.27
N GLY A 342 0.41 -1.89 -27.37
CA GLY A 342 1.13 -1.22 -28.46
C GLY A 342 0.95 0.29 -28.53
N ARG A 343 0.43 0.92 -27.46
CA ARG A 343 0.24 2.39 -27.38
C ARG A 343 1.53 3.12 -27.00
N LEU A 344 2.48 2.41 -26.41
CA LEU A 344 3.83 2.85 -26.13
C LEU A 344 4.81 1.95 -26.87
N ALA A 345 5.88 2.53 -27.41
CA ALA A 345 6.91 1.81 -28.15
C ALA A 345 8.28 2.51 -28.04
N GLY A 346 9.34 1.76 -28.37
CA GLY A 346 10.73 2.22 -28.29
C GLY A 346 11.35 2.05 -26.90
N TRP A 347 12.62 2.43 -26.74
CA TRP A 347 13.41 2.11 -25.54
C TRP A 347 13.00 2.89 -24.27
N ARG A 348 12.44 4.10 -24.38
CA ARG A 348 12.18 4.96 -23.20
C ARG A 348 11.15 4.37 -22.21
N PRO A 349 9.96 3.90 -22.65
CA PRO A 349 9.04 3.21 -21.74
C PRO A 349 9.64 1.93 -21.14
N TRP A 350 10.48 1.21 -21.89
CA TRP A 350 11.18 0.02 -21.39
C TRP A 350 12.23 0.35 -20.33
N ALA A 351 13.00 1.42 -20.53
CA ALA A 351 13.95 1.90 -19.53
C ALA A 351 13.24 2.35 -18.25
N LEU A 352 12.11 3.06 -18.39
CA LEU A 352 11.28 3.42 -17.23
C LEU A 352 10.70 2.18 -16.53
N LEU A 353 10.20 1.20 -17.30
CA LEU A 353 9.71 -0.07 -16.74
C LEU A 353 10.83 -0.79 -15.97
N ALA A 354 12.03 -0.87 -16.53
CA ALA A 354 13.19 -1.48 -15.89
C ALA A 354 13.58 -0.77 -14.59
N ALA A 355 13.62 0.58 -14.59
CA ALA A 355 13.89 1.35 -13.38
C ALA A 355 12.82 1.13 -12.29
N LEU A 356 11.54 1.08 -12.66
CA LEU A 356 10.46 0.80 -11.72
C LEU A 356 10.54 -0.63 -11.17
N VAL A 357 10.81 -1.64 -12.01
CA VAL A 357 11.03 -3.02 -11.57
C VAL A 357 12.23 -3.11 -10.63
N ALA A 358 13.33 -2.44 -10.94
CA ALA A 358 14.52 -2.38 -10.09
C ALA A 358 14.20 -1.82 -8.70
N VAL A 359 13.44 -0.72 -8.63
CA VAL A 359 12.99 -0.16 -7.35
C VAL A 359 12.04 -1.12 -6.63
N MET A 360 11.14 -1.81 -7.35
CA MET A 360 10.23 -2.79 -6.75
C MET A 360 10.95 -3.95 -6.03
N THR A 361 12.18 -4.30 -6.45
CA THR A 361 12.98 -5.36 -5.79
C THR A 361 13.21 -5.08 -4.30
N GLY A 362 13.56 -3.85 -3.93
CA GLY A 362 13.80 -3.44 -2.55
C GLY A 362 12.68 -2.60 -1.93
N ALA A 363 11.73 -2.08 -2.72
CA ALA A 363 10.57 -1.37 -2.19
C ALA A 363 9.64 -2.32 -1.44
N LYS A 364 9.19 -3.38 -2.12
CA LYS A 364 8.51 -4.54 -1.52
C LYS A 364 8.42 -5.66 -2.55
N ALA A 365 9.23 -6.70 -2.39
CA ALA A 365 9.42 -7.74 -3.40
C ALA A 365 8.14 -8.56 -3.70
N THR A 366 7.14 -8.57 -2.80
CA THR A 366 5.86 -9.29 -2.99
C THR A 366 5.08 -8.85 -4.23
N TYR A 367 5.33 -7.64 -4.74
CA TYR A 367 4.72 -7.13 -5.96
C TYR A 367 5.23 -7.82 -7.24
N LEU A 368 6.46 -8.39 -7.23
CA LEU A 368 7.05 -9.03 -8.41
C LEU A 368 6.38 -10.37 -8.75
N PRO A 369 6.13 -11.29 -7.80
CA PRO A 369 5.30 -12.47 -8.07
C PRO A 369 3.89 -12.12 -8.55
N ILE A 370 3.27 -11.09 -7.97
CA ILE A 370 1.95 -10.60 -8.40
C ILE A 370 1.99 -10.17 -9.87
N LEU A 371 3.02 -9.41 -10.25
CA LEU A 371 3.23 -8.98 -11.64
C LEU A 371 3.46 -10.17 -12.59
N LEU A 372 4.23 -11.17 -12.15
CA LEU A 372 4.47 -12.39 -12.94
C LEU A 372 3.18 -13.16 -13.21
N CYS A 373 2.32 -13.33 -12.21
CA CYS A 373 1.00 -13.96 -12.39
C CYS A 373 0.13 -13.15 -13.37
N GLY A 374 0.14 -11.83 -13.27
CA GLY A 374 -0.51 -10.93 -14.23
C GLY A 374 -0.02 -11.16 -15.67
N LEU A 375 1.29 -11.17 -15.87
CA LEU A 375 1.93 -11.37 -17.17
C LEU A 375 1.71 -12.79 -17.72
N ALA A 376 1.74 -13.81 -16.86
CA ALA A 376 1.42 -15.19 -17.21
C ALA A 376 -0.02 -15.30 -17.73
N LEU A 377 -0.98 -14.63 -17.07
CA LEU A 377 -2.35 -14.60 -17.56
C LEU A 377 -2.47 -13.88 -18.90
N VAL A 378 -1.72 -12.79 -19.14
CA VAL A 378 -1.65 -12.16 -20.47
C VAL A 378 -1.14 -13.13 -21.53
N LEU A 379 -0.03 -13.84 -21.25
CA LEU A 379 0.55 -14.82 -22.17
C LEU A 379 -0.44 -15.95 -22.47
N ALA A 380 -1.09 -16.52 -21.45
CA ALA A 380 -2.10 -17.57 -21.61
C ALA A 380 -3.31 -17.08 -22.43
N VAL A 381 -3.88 -15.94 -22.05
CA VAL A 381 -5.04 -15.36 -22.74
C VAL A 381 -4.73 -15.04 -24.21
N THR A 382 -3.56 -14.45 -24.49
CA THR A 382 -3.17 -14.10 -25.86
C THR A 382 -2.82 -15.34 -26.70
N ALA A 383 -2.21 -16.36 -26.10
CA ALA A 383 -1.98 -17.65 -26.76
C ALA A 383 -3.29 -18.34 -27.12
N VAL A 384 -4.30 -18.34 -26.23
CA VAL A 384 -5.60 -18.96 -26.50
C VAL A 384 -6.45 -18.13 -27.46
N ALA A 385 -6.64 -16.83 -27.17
CA ALA A 385 -7.56 -15.96 -27.91
C ALA A 385 -7.02 -15.49 -29.26
N HIS A 386 -5.70 -15.28 -29.35
CA HIS A 386 -5.07 -14.73 -30.57
C HIS A 386 -4.12 -15.72 -31.25
N ARG A 387 -3.89 -16.92 -30.67
CA ARG A 387 -3.00 -17.95 -31.22
C ARG A 387 -1.60 -17.43 -31.55
N ARG A 388 -1.11 -16.47 -30.75
CA ARG A 388 0.17 -15.78 -30.94
C ARG A 388 0.87 -15.52 -29.61
N LEU A 389 2.20 -15.60 -29.63
CA LEU A 389 3.02 -15.25 -28.48
C LEU A 389 3.14 -13.73 -28.33
N HIS A 390 2.74 -13.21 -27.18
CA HIS A 390 2.77 -11.78 -26.91
C HIS A 390 4.17 -11.31 -26.46
N ARG A 391 5.05 -10.99 -27.43
CA ARG A 391 6.47 -10.65 -27.17
C ARG A 391 6.70 -9.58 -26.10
N PRO A 392 5.95 -8.45 -26.04
CA PRO A 392 6.11 -7.48 -24.96
C PRO A 392 5.77 -8.06 -23.58
N ALA A 393 4.84 -9.01 -23.49
CA ALA A 393 4.52 -9.66 -22.21
C ALA A 393 5.65 -10.60 -21.80
N LEU A 394 6.24 -11.34 -22.75
CA LEU A 394 7.38 -12.21 -22.49
C LEU A 394 8.62 -11.43 -22.03
N ALA A 395 8.94 -10.32 -22.70
CA ALA A 395 10.07 -9.46 -22.31
C ALA A 395 9.85 -8.82 -20.92
N ALA A 396 8.63 -8.35 -20.63
CA ALA A 396 8.29 -7.86 -19.30
C ALA A 396 8.34 -8.96 -18.23
N ALA A 397 7.96 -10.20 -18.57
CA ALA A 397 8.05 -11.33 -17.67
C ALA A 397 9.51 -11.67 -17.37
N GLY A 398 10.39 -11.73 -18.39
CA GLY A 398 11.82 -11.93 -18.20
C GLY A 398 12.47 -10.86 -17.32
N LEU A 399 12.14 -9.58 -17.54
CA LEU A 399 12.59 -8.48 -16.69
C LEU A 399 12.10 -8.63 -15.23
N THR A 400 10.84 -9.05 -15.04
CA THR A 400 10.26 -9.25 -13.72
C THR A 400 10.88 -10.46 -13.01
N VAL A 401 11.14 -11.56 -13.72
CA VAL A 401 11.86 -12.74 -13.20
C VAL A 401 13.26 -12.35 -12.78
N ALA A 402 13.99 -11.57 -13.59
CA ALA A 402 15.32 -11.09 -13.23
C ALA A 402 15.29 -10.22 -11.96
N GLY A 403 14.33 -9.29 -11.87
CA GLY A 403 14.12 -8.48 -10.67
C GLY A 403 13.78 -9.32 -9.44
N PHE A 404 12.92 -10.34 -9.59
CA PHE A 404 12.54 -11.22 -8.49
C PHE A 404 13.71 -12.09 -8.03
N ALA A 405 14.48 -12.66 -8.97
CA ALA A 405 15.67 -13.43 -8.68
C ALA A 405 16.72 -12.57 -7.96
N PHE A 406 16.92 -11.32 -8.39
CA PHE A 406 17.78 -10.36 -7.69
C PHE A 406 17.28 -10.11 -6.26
N ALA A 407 15.99 -9.82 -6.08
CA ALA A 407 15.42 -9.59 -4.75
C ALA A 407 15.64 -10.80 -3.82
N GLN A 408 15.36 -12.01 -4.30
CA GLN A 408 15.54 -13.25 -3.53
C GLN A 408 17.01 -13.53 -3.21
N ALA A 409 17.90 -13.38 -4.18
CA ALA A 409 19.31 -13.74 -4.03
C ALA A 409 20.15 -12.70 -3.28
N VAL A 410 19.81 -11.42 -3.38
CA VAL A 410 20.64 -10.31 -2.88
C VAL A 410 20.02 -9.62 -1.67
N LEU A 411 18.69 -9.45 -1.63
CA LEU A 411 18.02 -8.66 -0.59
C LEU A 411 17.34 -9.52 0.49
N LEU A 412 16.94 -10.75 0.18
CA LEU A 412 16.11 -11.58 1.06
C LEU A 412 16.80 -12.87 1.53
N GLY A 413 18.10 -13.03 1.29
CA GLY A 413 18.87 -14.18 1.80
C GLY A 413 18.39 -15.56 1.32
N ARG A 414 17.60 -15.64 0.24
CA ARG A 414 16.99 -16.87 -0.33
C ARG A 414 16.08 -17.64 0.65
N GLY A 415 15.64 -17.01 1.74
CA GLY A 415 14.80 -17.65 2.76
C GLY A 415 13.30 -17.57 2.46
N SER A 416 12.51 -18.48 3.05
CA SER A 416 11.05 -18.40 3.05
C SER A 416 10.49 -17.38 4.06
N HIS A 417 11.33 -16.91 4.99
CA HIS A 417 10.98 -15.97 6.06
C HIS A 417 9.76 -16.40 6.89
N GLY A 418 9.55 -17.71 7.06
CA GLY A 418 8.43 -18.26 7.83
C GLY A 418 7.11 -18.41 7.05
N MET A 419 7.11 -18.20 5.73
CA MET A 419 5.97 -18.48 4.86
C MET A 419 6.00 -19.94 4.38
N TYR A 420 4.87 -20.64 4.48
CA TYR A 420 4.74 -22.03 4.04
C TYR A 420 3.36 -22.26 3.40
N PRO A 421 3.22 -23.25 2.49
CA PRO A 421 1.93 -23.55 1.89
C PRO A 421 1.04 -24.31 2.86
N ASP A 422 -0.17 -23.82 3.06
CA ASP A 422 -1.26 -24.51 3.76
C ASP A 422 -2.59 -23.99 3.18
N LEU A 423 -3.38 -24.91 2.65
CA LEU A 423 -4.59 -24.55 1.92
C LEU A 423 -5.65 -24.07 2.90
N VAL A 424 -6.16 -22.87 2.67
CA VAL A 424 -7.26 -22.19 3.37
C VAL A 424 -7.07 -21.97 4.88
N GLU A 425 -5.95 -22.36 5.49
CA GLU A 425 -5.68 -22.15 6.93
C GLU A 425 -5.67 -20.66 7.31
N SER A 426 -5.19 -19.76 6.44
CA SER A 426 -5.27 -18.31 6.71
C SER A 426 -6.70 -17.78 6.88
N VAL A 427 -7.70 -18.46 6.30
CA VAL A 427 -9.12 -18.08 6.47
C VAL A 427 -9.61 -18.33 7.90
N ARG A 428 -8.94 -19.20 8.66
CA ARG A 428 -9.20 -19.44 10.09
C ARG A 428 -8.98 -18.20 10.96
N PHE A 429 -8.10 -17.32 10.49
CA PHE A 429 -7.72 -16.10 11.19
C PHE A 429 -8.42 -14.89 10.60
N ASN A 430 -9.65 -15.05 10.12
CA ASN A 430 -10.48 -13.91 9.74
C ASN A 430 -11.36 -13.43 10.91
N GLY A 431 -11.91 -12.22 10.79
CA GLY A 431 -12.69 -11.60 11.87
C GLY A 431 -13.91 -12.43 12.28
N ILE A 432 -14.58 -13.11 11.34
CA ILE A 432 -15.73 -14.00 11.63
C ILE A 432 -15.27 -15.20 12.46
N ALA A 433 -14.21 -15.88 12.04
CA ALA A 433 -13.70 -17.06 12.72
C ALA A 433 -13.21 -16.74 14.13
N VAL A 434 -12.57 -15.58 14.31
CA VAL A 434 -12.15 -15.08 15.61
C VAL A 434 -13.34 -14.72 16.50
N ALA A 435 -14.34 -13.99 15.98
CA ALA A 435 -15.52 -13.57 16.75
C ALA A 435 -16.41 -14.75 17.18
N THR A 436 -16.45 -15.82 16.40
CA THR A 436 -17.26 -17.03 16.67
C THR A 436 -16.49 -18.14 17.38
N GLY A 437 -15.17 -17.99 17.57
CA GLY A 437 -14.32 -19.03 18.15
C GLY A 437 -13.98 -20.20 17.21
N LEU A 438 -14.44 -20.17 15.95
CA LEU A 438 -14.08 -21.18 14.94
C LEU A 438 -12.57 -21.28 14.71
N TYR A 439 -11.81 -20.22 15.01
CA TYR A 439 -10.35 -20.23 14.88
C TYR A 439 -9.63 -21.22 15.82
N ARG A 440 -10.33 -21.80 16.81
CA ARG A 440 -9.77 -22.80 17.74
C ARG A 440 -9.97 -24.23 17.28
N GLU A 441 -10.86 -24.45 16.32
CA GLU A 441 -11.17 -25.76 15.74
C GLU A 441 -10.25 -26.04 14.56
N PRO A 442 -9.77 -27.28 14.34
CA PRO A 442 -9.06 -27.63 13.12
C PRO A 442 -9.85 -27.18 11.90
N LEU A 443 -9.18 -26.61 10.89
CA LEU A 443 -9.86 -26.11 9.70
C LEU A 443 -10.24 -27.25 8.74
N THR A 444 -11.03 -28.21 9.23
CA THR A 444 -11.53 -29.37 8.47
C THR A 444 -13.04 -29.45 8.47
N GLY A 445 -13.58 -30.11 7.44
CA GLY A 445 -15.02 -30.33 7.25
C GLY A 445 -15.82 -29.03 7.06
N ALA A 446 -17.03 -28.99 7.61
CA ALA A 446 -17.99 -27.92 7.33
C ALA A 446 -17.54 -26.50 7.74
N GLY A 447 -16.64 -26.37 8.73
CA GLY A 447 -16.18 -25.06 9.22
C GLY A 447 -15.29 -24.36 8.21
N ALA A 448 -14.33 -25.10 7.67
CA ALA A 448 -13.46 -24.64 6.58
C ALA A 448 -14.28 -24.24 5.36
N THR A 449 -15.26 -25.07 4.96
CA THR A 449 -16.12 -24.81 3.80
C THR A 449 -16.94 -23.54 3.98
N VAL A 450 -17.57 -23.35 5.14
CA VAL A 450 -18.41 -22.16 5.41
C VAL A 450 -17.58 -20.88 5.43
N LEU A 451 -16.43 -20.88 6.12
CA LEU A 451 -15.57 -19.69 6.19
C LEU A 451 -14.95 -19.35 4.83
N THR A 452 -14.54 -20.37 4.06
CA THR A 452 -14.02 -20.19 2.70
C THR A 452 -15.12 -19.66 1.78
N ALA A 453 -16.33 -20.23 1.83
CA ALA A 453 -17.46 -19.76 1.03
C ALA A 453 -17.84 -18.31 1.37
N ALA A 454 -17.92 -17.95 2.66
CA ALA A 454 -18.18 -16.57 3.10
C ALA A 454 -17.10 -15.60 2.60
N THR A 455 -15.83 -16.01 2.63
CA THR A 455 -14.70 -15.23 2.10
C THR A 455 -14.81 -15.04 0.59
N LEU A 456 -15.06 -16.12 -0.17
CA LEU A 456 -15.22 -16.06 -1.64
C LEU A 456 -16.44 -15.22 -2.06
N LEU A 457 -17.57 -15.34 -1.37
CA LEU A 457 -18.77 -14.53 -1.61
C LEU A 457 -18.50 -13.05 -1.33
N SER A 458 -17.75 -12.75 -0.27
CA SER A 458 -17.35 -11.38 0.07
C SER A 458 -16.44 -10.76 -0.99
N TRP A 459 -15.45 -11.53 -1.48
CA TRP A 459 -14.59 -11.08 -2.57
C TRP A 459 -15.37 -10.89 -3.87
N LEU A 460 -16.30 -11.81 -4.18
CA LEU A 460 -17.19 -11.65 -5.32
C LEU A 460 -18.06 -10.41 -5.18
N ALA A 461 -18.52 -10.08 -3.98
CA ALA A 461 -19.30 -8.87 -3.75
C ALA A 461 -18.47 -7.60 -3.96
N ALA A 462 -17.26 -7.56 -3.41
CA ALA A 462 -16.35 -6.41 -3.53
C ALA A 462 -15.81 -6.20 -4.95
N PHE A 463 -15.55 -7.29 -5.68
CA PHE A 463 -14.82 -7.26 -6.96
C PHE A 463 -15.61 -7.83 -8.14
N GLY A 464 -16.90 -8.11 -7.98
CA GLY A 464 -17.75 -8.76 -8.98
C GLY A 464 -17.85 -8.03 -10.32
N GLY A 465 -17.52 -6.74 -10.36
CA GLY A 465 -17.35 -5.99 -11.60
C GLY A 465 -16.38 -6.66 -12.58
N VAL A 466 -15.38 -7.42 -12.10
CA VAL A 466 -14.43 -8.16 -12.96
C VAL A 466 -15.15 -9.17 -13.87
N LEU A 467 -16.21 -9.82 -13.39
CA LEU A 467 -16.99 -10.78 -14.18
C LEU A 467 -17.63 -10.14 -15.41
N ALA A 468 -17.90 -8.84 -15.37
CA ALA A 468 -18.42 -8.12 -16.53
C ALA A 468 -17.41 -8.06 -17.70
N LEU A 469 -16.11 -8.15 -17.42
CA LEU A 469 -15.09 -8.24 -18.46
C LEU A 469 -15.19 -9.56 -19.22
N LEU A 470 -15.49 -10.67 -18.53
CA LEU A 470 -15.77 -11.96 -19.14
C LEU A 470 -17.07 -11.91 -19.95
N ALA A 471 -18.16 -11.48 -19.32
CA ALA A 471 -19.49 -11.41 -19.94
C ALA A 471 -19.54 -10.52 -21.19
N ARG A 472 -18.73 -9.45 -21.23
CA ARG A 472 -18.61 -8.53 -22.38
C ARG A 472 -17.48 -8.90 -23.35
N ARG A 473 -16.89 -10.09 -23.22
CA ARG A 473 -15.78 -10.59 -24.06
C ARG A 473 -14.59 -9.61 -24.13
N ARG A 474 -14.32 -8.89 -23.05
CA ARG A 474 -13.18 -7.95 -22.88
C ARG A 474 -11.96 -8.61 -22.22
N TRP A 475 -12.08 -9.86 -21.82
CA TRP A 475 -11.02 -10.64 -21.16
C TRP A 475 -9.77 -10.83 -22.03
N ALA A 476 -9.92 -10.83 -23.36
CA ALA A 476 -8.81 -10.98 -24.31
C ALA A 476 -7.89 -9.74 -24.38
N ASP A 477 -8.31 -8.60 -23.85
CA ASP A 477 -7.48 -7.40 -23.79
C ASP A 477 -6.33 -7.59 -22.79
N PRO A 478 -5.06 -7.47 -23.22
CA PRO A 478 -3.90 -7.70 -22.36
C PRO A 478 -3.89 -6.88 -21.06
N ALA A 479 -4.45 -5.67 -21.06
CA ALA A 479 -4.49 -4.89 -19.81
C ALA A 479 -5.52 -5.43 -18.82
N HIS A 480 -6.67 -5.94 -19.30
CA HIS A 480 -7.66 -6.56 -18.41
C HIS A 480 -7.13 -7.89 -17.86
N ALA A 481 -6.49 -8.70 -18.70
CA ALA A 481 -5.82 -9.93 -18.27
C ALA A 481 -4.72 -9.66 -17.24
N LEU A 482 -3.86 -8.66 -17.46
CA LEU A 482 -2.84 -8.25 -16.50
C LEU A 482 -3.45 -7.92 -15.12
N LEU A 483 -4.44 -7.02 -15.10
CA LEU A 483 -5.06 -6.57 -13.85
C LEU A 483 -5.77 -7.71 -13.12
N ALA A 484 -6.48 -8.57 -13.86
CA ALA A 484 -7.14 -9.76 -13.30
C ALA A 484 -6.13 -10.75 -12.73
N GLY A 485 -5.02 -11.02 -13.44
CA GLY A 485 -3.99 -11.95 -12.98
C GLY A 485 -3.23 -11.43 -11.76
N CYS A 486 -2.93 -10.14 -11.69
CA CYS A 486 -2.42 -9.51 -10.47
C CYS A 486 -3.40 -9.68 -9.30
N GLY A 487 -4.70 -9.42 -9.54
CA GLY A 487 -5.74 -9.60 -8.53
C GLY A 487 -5.83 -11.03 -8.01
N LEU A 488 -5.95 -12.01 -8.92
CA LEU A 488 -6.01 -13.44 -8.62
C LEU A 488 -4.78 -13.94 -7.86
N ALA A 489 -3.59 -13.40 -8.14
CA ALA A 489 -2.38 -13.75 -7.41
C ALA A 489 -2.49 -13.42 -5.91
N GLY A 490 -3.02 -12.23 -5.57
CA GLY A 490 -3.20 -11.84 -4.17
C GLY A 490 -4.29 -12.64 -3.46
N LEU A 491 -5.42 -12.92 -4.14
CA LEU A 491 -6.47 -13.79 -3.61
C LEU A 491 -5.95 -15.21 -3.37
N GLY A 492 -5.21 -15.75 -4.35
CA GLY A 492 -4.60 -17.08 -4.28
C GLY A 492 -3.56 -17.19 -3.17
N ALA A 493 -2.75 -16.15 -2.96
CA ALA A 493 -1.75 -16.15 -1.89
C ALA A 493 -2.37 -16.33 -0.50
N VAL A 494 -3.50 -15.66 -0.23
CA VAL A 494 -4.25 -15.81 1.04
C VAL A 494 -4.88 -17.20 1.17
N LEU A 495 -5.20 -17.89 0.08
CA LEU A 495 -5.79 -19.22 0.11
C LEU A 495 -4.76 -20.35 0.16
N VAL A 496 -3.50 -20.09 -0.20
CA VAL A 496 -2.47 -21.13 -0.41
C VAL A 496 -1.34 -21.06 0.59
N PHE A 497 -1.03 -19.87 1.13
CA PHE A 497 0.10 -19.67 2.02
C PHE A 497 -0.33 -19.19 3.38
N VAL A 498 0.45 -19.55 4.40
CA VAL A 498 0.33 -19.07 5.77
C VAL A 498 1.66 -18.49 6.22
N HIS A 499 1.60 -17.46 7.05
CA HIS A 499 2.73 -16.91 7.77
C HIS A 499 2.30 -16.55 9.19
N TYR A 500 3.17 -16.78 10.18
CA TYR A 500 2.84 -16.64 11.61
C TYR A 500 2.33 -15.24 12.01
N ALA A 501 2.80 -14.20 11.32
CA ALA A 501 2.37 -12.81 11.49
C ALA A 501 1.41 -12.33 10.39
N HIS A 502 0.72 -13.25 9.72
CA HIS A 502 -0.21 -12.96 8.61
C HIS A 502 0.45 -12.23 7.42
N GLY A 503 1.71 -12.56 7.14
CA GLY A 503 2.51 -11.94 6.08
C GLY A 503 1.93 -12.15 4.67
N GLU A 504 1.22 -13.25 4.45
CA GLU A 504 0.51 -13.58 3.21
C GLU A 504 -0.57 -12.56 2.84
N THR A 505 -1.19 -11.92 3.84
CA THR A 505 -2.25 -10.91 3.62
C THR A 505 -1.74 -9.68 2.89
N TRP A 506 -0.42 -9.40 2.96
CA TRP A 506 0.17 -8.30 2.19
C TRP A 506 0.10 -8.52 0.68
N PHE A 507 -0.08 -9.76 0.19
CA PHE A 507 -0.30 -10.02 -1.23
C PHE A 507 -1.66 -9.54 -1.71
N ILE A 508 -2.74 -9.77 -0.94
CA ILE A 508 -4.06 -9.22 -1.29
C ILE A 508 -4.08 -7.69 -1.13
N VAL A 509 -3.39 -7.14 -0.13
CA VAL A 509 -3.23 -5.68 0.01
C VAL A 509 -2.50 -5.08 -1.21
N ALA A 510 -1.46 -5.75 -1.70
CA ALA A 510 -0.69 -5.33 -2.87
C ALA A 510 -1.49 -5.49 -4.18
N SER A 511 -2.30 -6.54 -4.32
CA SER A 511 -3.06 -6.82 -5.53
C SER A 511 -4.36 -6.02 -5.65
N ARG A 512 -4.95 -5.63 -4.51
CA ARG A 512 -6.25 -4.98 -4.42
C ARG A 512 -6.43 -3.78 -5.37
N PRO A 513 -5.48 -2.84 -5.51
CA PRO A 513 -5.67 -1.72 -6.43
C PRO A 513 -5.90 -2.16 -7.88
N TYR A 514 -5.30 -3.27 -8.30
CA TYR A 514 -5.41 -3.82 -9.66
C TYR A 514 -6.70 -4.60 -9.85
N LEU A 515 -7.16 -5.30 -8.81
CA LEU A 515 -8.47 -5.94 -8.80
C LEU A 515 -9.60 -4.90 -8.81
N ALA A 516 -9.46 -3.81 -8.05
CA ALA A 516 -10.37 -2.66 -8.07
C ALA A 516 -10.39 -1.96 -9.43
N LEU A 517 -9.23 -1.79 -10.08
CA LEU A 517 -9.14 -1.27 -11.45
C LEU A 517 -9.86 -2.18 -12.46
N ALA A 518 -9.69 -3.50 -12.36
CA ALA A 518 -10.40 -4.47 -13.20
C ALA A 518 -11.91 -4.44 -12.94
N ALA A 519 -12.34 -4.35 -11.67
CA ALA A 519 -13.74 -4.24 -11.30
C ALA A 519 -14.39 -2.96 -11.85
N ALA A 520 -13.72 -1.82 -11.71
CA ALA A 520 -14.17 -0.53 -12.26
C ALA A 520 -14.20 -0.54 -13.80
N ALA A 521 -13.22 -1.20 -14.44
CA ALA A 521 -13.21 -1.38 -15.89
C ALA A 521 -14.37 -2.26 -16.38
N GLY A 522 -14.68 -3.33 -15.65
CA GLY A 522 -15.83 -4.19 -15.95
C GLY A 522 -17.16 -3.46 -15.74
N LEU A 523 -17.31 -2.70 -14.64
CA LEU A 523 -18.47 -1.83 -14.45
C LEU A 523 -18.60 -0.81 -15.61
N ALA A 524 -17.48 -0.23 -16.05
CA ALA A 524 -17.48 0.67 -17.19
C ALA A 524 -17.88 0.00 -18.51
N ALA A 525 -17.59 -1.30 -18.68
CA ALA A 525 -18.03 -2.08 -19.83
C ALA A 525 -19.53 -2.39 -19.81
N LEU A 526 -20.17 -2.40 -18.63
CA LEU A 526 -21.63 -2.55 -18.50
C LEU A 526 -22.40 -1.26 -18.79
N VAL A 527 -21.78 -0.09 -18.62
CA VAL A 527 -22.44 1.21 -18.77
C VAL A 527 -22.31 1.73 -20.22
N PRO A 528 -23.44 1.91 -20.94
CA PRO A 528 -23.41 2.50 -22.28
C PRO A 528 -22.83 3.93 -22.27
N PRO A 529 -22.14 4.35 -23.36
CA PRO A 529 -21.67 5.74 -23.49
C PRO A 529 -22.82 6.76 -23.37
N GLY A 530 -22.53 7.96 -22.86
CA GLY A 530 -23.48 9.09 -22.85
C GLY A 530 -24.59 9.03 -21.80
N ARG A 531 -24.65 8.01 -20.95
CA ARG A 531 -25.70 7.86 -19.92
C ARG A 531 -25.47 8.79 -18.71
N ARG A 532 -25.98 10.03 -18.81
CA ARG A 532 -25.88 11.04 -17.73
C ARG A 532 -26.59 10.62 -16.44
N ALA A 533 -27.69 9.88 -16.53
CA ALA A 533 -28.45 9.39 -15.38
C ALA A 533 -27.72 8.32 -14.55
N PHE A 534 -26.64 7.72 -15.08
CA PHE A 534 -25.94 6.63 -14.38
C PHE A 534 -25.41 7.05 -13.00
N GLY A 535 -24.91 8.28 -12.85
CA GLY A 535 -24.39 8.74 -11.55
C GLY A 535 -25.44 8.70 -10.45
N VAL A 536 -26.63 9.26 -10.71
CA VAL A 536 -27.76 9.27 -9.77
C VAL A 536 -28.28 7.84 -9.55
N ALA A 537 -28.47 7.08 -10.62
CA ALA A 537 -28.93 5.69 -10.52
C ALA A 537 -27.97 4.81 -9.73
N ALA A 538 -26.65 4.99 -9.90
CA ALA A 538 -25.63 4.29 -9.14
C ALA A 538 -25.65 4.70 -7.66
N ALA A 539 -25.84 5.98 -7.35
CA ALA A 539 -25.98 6.44 -5.96
C ALA A 539 -27.21 5.83 -5.27
N VAL A 540 -28.37 5.82 -5.95
CA VAL A 540 -29.59 5.15 -5.44
C VAL A 540 -29.36 3.66 -5.26
N SER A 541 -28.73 3.00 -6.26
CA SER A 541 -28.43 1.58 -6.19
C SER A 541 -27.46 1.23 -5.06
N ALA A 542 -26.48 2.10 -4.80
CA ALA A 542 -25.58 1.96 -3.66
C ALA A 542 -26.33 2.10 -2.34
N ALA A 543 -27.24 3.07 -2.23
CA ALA A 543 -28.10 3.25 -1.05
C ALA A 543 -29.02 2.03 -0.81
N VAL A 544 -29.54 1.40 -1.87
CA VAL A 544 -30.30 0.14 -1.76
C VAL A 544 -29.40 -0.97 -1.22
N GLY A 545 -28.18 -1.14 -1.75
CA GLY A 545 -27.23 -2.14 -1.25
C GLY A 545 -26.89 -1.95 0.23
N VAL A 546 -26.64 -0.71 0.64
CA VAL A 546 -26.44 -0.32 2.05
C VAL A 546 -27.68 -0.62 2.89
N GLY A 547 -28.86 -0.23 2.42
CA GLY A 547 -30.12 -0.44 3.12
C GLY A 547 -30.44 -1.92 3.36
N VAL A 548 -30.20 -2.78 2.36
CA VAL A 548 -30.35 -4.24 2.52
C VAL A 548 -29.36 -4.78 3.57
N ALA A 549 -28.10 -4.36 3.52
CA ALA A 549 -27.09 -4.79 4.50
C ALA A 549 -27.45 -4.35 5.93
N LEU A 550 -27.93 -3.12 6.12
CA LEU A 550 -28.39 -2.62 7.41
C LEU A 550 -29.65 -3.34 7.91
N LEU A 551 -30.59 -3.66 7.01
CA LEU A 551 -31.79 -4.44 7.36
C LEU A 551 -31.42 -5.84 7.84
N VAL A 552 -30.50 -6.52 7.14
CA VAL A 552 -30.00 -7.84 7.55
C VAL A 552 -29.29 -7.74 8.90
N ALA A 553 -28.53 -6.67 9.15
CA ALA A 553 -27.88 -6.45 10.44
C ALA A 553 -28.89 -6.22 11.58
N ALA A 554 -29.97 -5.45 11.32
CA ALA A 554 -30.98 -5.11 12.31
C ALA A 554 -31.84 -6.30 12.78
N ILE A 555 -32.02 -7.32 11.94
CA ILE A 555 -32.74 -8.56 12.31
C ILE A 555 -31.81 -9.65 12.88
N GLY A 556 -30.50 -9.40 12.88
CA GLY A 556 -29.50 -10.32 13.39
C GLY A 556 -29.31 -10.21 14.91
N PRO A 557 -28.76 -11.24 15.57
CA PRO A 557 -28.40 -11.16 16.98
C PRO A 557 -27.26 -10.15 17.18
N GLU A 558 -27.33 -9.37 18.28
CA GLU A 558 -26.33 -8.33 18.61
C GLU A 558 -24.91 -8.90 18.82
N ARG A 559 -24.81 -10.17 19.22
CA ARG A 559 -23.55 -10.86 19.46
C ARG A 559 -23.44 -12.11 18.61
N ALA A 560 -22.22 -12.42 18.19
CA ALA A 560 -21.92 -13.67 17.50
C ALA A 560 -22.10 -14.85 18.46
N PRO A 561 -22.79 -15.93 18.06
CA PRO A 561 -22.71 -17.19 18.81
C PRO A 561 -21.28 -17.72 18.75
N THR A 562 -20.88 -18.43 19.79
CA THR A 562 -19.53 -19.00 19.91
C THR A 562 -19.55 -20.51 19.95
N VAL A 563 -18.51 -21.15 19.41
CA VAL A 563 -18.41 -22.63 19.43
C VAL A 563 -18.47 -23.16 20.87
N ALA A 564 -17.88 -22.44 21.81
CA ALA A 564 -17.83 -22.83 23.22
C ALA A 564 -19.19 -22.76 23.94
N ALA A 565 -20.03 -21.76 23.61
CA ALA A 565 -21.30 -21.55 24.31
C ALA A 565 -22.49 -22.20 23.58
N ASP A 566 -22.53 -22.10 22.24
CA ASP A 566 -23.71 -22.43 21.43
C ASP A 566 -23.52 -23.71 20.59
N GLY A 567 -22.30 -24.22 20.56
CA GLY A 567 -21.92 -25.38 19.77
C GLY A 567 -21.71 -25.07 18.28
N ARG A 568 -20.91 -25.93 17.63
CA ARG A 568 -20.46 -25.73 16.24
C ARG A 568 -21.60 -25.56 15.25
N ARG A 569 -22.67 -26.36 15.34
CA ARG A 569 -23.78 -26.32 14.38
C ARG A 569 -24.51 -24.97 14.40
N ALA A 570 -24.79 -24.42 15.57
CA ALA A 570 -25.46 -23.13 15.72
C ALA A 570 -24.62 -22.01 15.11
N VAL A 571 -23.31 -22.01 15.37
CA VAL A 571 -22.36 -21.06 14.78
C VAL A 571 -22.36 -21.12 13.25
N LEU A 572 -22.27 -22.32 12.65
CA LEU A 572 -22.25 -22.45 11.19
C LEU A 572 -23.54 -21.92 10.54
N VAL A 573 -24.70 -22.21 11.13
CA VAL A 573 -25.99 -21.68 10.65
C VAL A 573 -26.02 -20.15 10.77
N ALA A 574 -25.57 -19.61 11.90
CA ALA A 574 -25.53 -18.17 12.15
C ALA A 574 -24.55 -17.42 11.23
N VAL A 575 -23.49 -18.08 10.74
CA VAL A 575 -22.58 -17.52 9.74
C VAL A 575 -23.16 -17.59 8.32
N VAL A 576 -23.91 -18.65 7.97
CA VAL A 576 -24.45 -18.83 6.60
C VAL A 576 -25.68 -17.96 6.34
N TRP A 577 -26.63 -17.95 7.28
CA TRP A 577 -27.91 -17.25 7.14
C TRP A 577 -27.81 -15.77 6.71
N PRO A 578 -26.89 -14.95 7.25
CA PRO A 578 -26.82 -13.52 6.93
C PRO A 578 -26.36 -13.27 5.50
N TYR A 579 -25.44 -14.09 5.02
CA TYR A 579 -24.98 -14.03 3.64
C TYR A 579 -26.08 -14.50 2.68
N ALA A 580 -26.86 -15.52 3.06
CA ALA A 580 -28.03 -15.95 2.29
C ALA A 580 -29.11 -14.86 2.24
N ALA A 581 -29.43 -14.22 3.38
CA ALA A 581 -30.38 -13.12 3.47
C ALA A 581 -29.94 -11.90 2.65
N LEU A 582 -28.66 -11.52 2.76
CA LEU A 582 -28.08 -10.43 1.98
C LEU A 582 -28.14 -10.74 0.47
N ALA A 583 -27.74 -11.96 0.07
CA ALA A 583 -27.82 -12.38 -1.33
C ALA A 583 -29.27 -12.36 -1.84
N GLY A 584 -30.22 -12.89 -1.07
CA GLY A 584 -31.65 -12.88 -1.39
C GLY A 584 -32.20 -11.46 -1.56
N GLY A 585 -31.91 -10.56 -0.61
CA GLY A 585 -32.33 -9.15 -0.69
C GLY A 585 -31.74 -8.42 -1.90
N LEU A 586 -30.47 -8.64 -2.21
CA LEU A 586 -29.82 -8.05 -3.39
C LEU A 586 -30.34 -8.64 -4.71
N LEU A 587 -30.71 -9.92 -4.75
CA LEU A 587 -31.35 -10.55 -5.90
C LEU A 587 -32.75 -9.96 -6.15
N LEU A 588 -33.56 -9.78 -5.11
CA LEU A 588 -34.87 -9.14 -5.20
C LEU A 588 -34.75 -7.69 -5.68
N ALA A 589 -33.82 -6.92 -5.11
CA ALA A 589 -33.52 -5.56 -5.54
C ALA A 589 -33.03 -5.52 -7.01
N GLY A 590 -32.20 -6.49 -7.41
CA GLY A 590 -31.74 -6.67 -8.78
C GLY A 590 -32.88 -6.96 -9.77
N LEU A 591 -33.82 -7.83 -9.39
CA LEU A 591 -35.01 -8.15 -10.19
C LEU A 591 -35.93 -6.93 -10.33
N ALA A 592 -36.20 -6.22 -9.23
CA ALA A 592 -36.97 -4.98 -9.25
C ALA A 592 -36.29 -3.91 -10.12
N GLY A 593 -34.97 -3.73 -9.96
CA GLY A 593 -34.16 -2.85 -10.78
C GLY A 593 -34.18 -3.22 -12.27
N TRP A 594 -34.14 -4.52 -12.58
CA TRP A 594 -34.25 -5.01 -13.96
C TRP A 594 -35.61 -4.67 -14.58
N VAL A 595 -36.72 -4.91 -13.87
CA VAL A 595 -38.07 -4.50 -14.31
C VAL A 595 -38.13 -2.99 -14.51
N LEU A 596 -37.60 -2.21 -13.58
CA LEU A 596 -37.57 -0.74 -13.67
C LEU A 596 -36.76 -0.26 -14.88
N THR A 597 -35.61 -0.89 -15.18
CA THR A 597 -34.80 -0.52 -16.36
C THR A 597 -35.49 -0.81 -17.69
N ARG A 598 -36.51 -1.67 -17.71
CA ARG A 598 -37.35 -1.90 -18.89
C ARG A 598 -38.42 -0.82 -19.06
N ARG A 599 -38.93 -0.27 -17.95
CA ARG A 599 -39.99 0.75 -17.94
C ARG A 599 -39.46 2.18 -18.06
N VAL A 600 -38.27 2.45 -17.53
CA VAL A 600 -37.67 3.81 -17.51
C VAL A 600 -36.58 3.93 -18.57
N ALA A 601 -36.83 4.72 -19.62
CA ALA A 601 -35.91 4.88 -20.75
C ALA A 601 -34.49 5.32 -20.33
N ALA A 602 -34.39 6.18 -19.31
CA ALA A 602 -33.12 6.65 -18.77
C ALA A 602 -32.24 5.52 -18.20
N LEU A 603 -32.86 4.45 -17.69
CA LEU A 603 -32.19 3.33 -17.02
C LEU A 603 -31.96 2.11 -17.92
N ARG A 604 -32.51 2.11 -19.14
CA ARG A 604 -32.43 0.97 -20.06
C ARG A 604 -30.98 0.53 -20.32
N GLY A 605 -30.72 -0.75 -20.08
CA GLY A 605 -29.40 -1.37 -20.24
C GLY A 605 -28.45 -1.21 -19.06
N LEU A 606 -28.88 -0.61 -17.94
CA LEU A 606 -28.06 -0.42 -16.73
C LEU A 606 -28.26 -1.49 -15.66
N ALA A 607 -29.24 -2.40 -15.77
CA ALA A 607 -29.60 -3.35 -14.72
C ALA A 607 -28.40 -4.09 -14.10
N ALA A 608 -27.54 -4.68 -14.93
CA ALA A 608 -26.35 -5.39 -14.47
C ALA A 608 -25.33 -4.46 -13.79
N ALA A 609 -25.16 -3.23 -14.29
CA ALA A 609 -24.27 -2.25 -13.68
C ALA A 609 -24.77 -1.81 -12.31
N LEU A 610 -26.08 -1.58 -12.18
CA LEU A 610 -26.72 -1.20 -10.91
C LEU A 610 -26.63 -2.34 -9.90
N LEU A 611 -26.89 -3.59 -10.31
CA LEU A 611 -26.72 -4.75 -9.44
C LEU A 611 -25.28 -4.86 -8.91
N VAL A 612 -24.26 -4.72 -9.77
CA VAL A 612 -22.85 -4.71 -9.35
C VAL A 612 -22.58 -3.58 -8.34
N VAL A 613 -23.15 -2.39 -8.55
CA VAL A 613 -23.02 -1.27 -7.61
C VAL A 613 -23.70 -1.56 -6.27
N ALA A 614 -24.92 -2.11 -6.26
CA ALA A 614 -25.63 -2.46 -5.03
C ALA A 614 -24.88 -3.52 -4.22
N VAL A 615 -24.41 -4.58 -4.89
CA VAL A 615 -23.66 -5.67 -4.25
C VAL A 615 -22.34 -5.16 -3.65
N ALA A 616 -21.59 -4.33 -4.38
CA ALA A 616 -20.34 -3.77 -3.86
C ALA A 616 -20.59 -2.78 -2.71
N ALA A 617 -21.69 -2.01 -2.76
CA ALA A 617 -22.05 -1.05 -1.72
C ALA A 617 -22.54 -1.69 -0.43
N ALA A 618 -22.96 -2.96 -0.44
CA ALA A 618 -23.37 -3.70 0.75
C ALA A 618 -22.24 -3.85 1.80
N GLY A 619 -20.98 -3.65 1.40
CA GLY A 619 -19.82 -3.62 2.30
C GLY A 619 -19.56 -2.26 2.97
N LEU A 620 -20.22 -1.18 2.53
CA LEU A 620 -19.97 0.18 3.06
C LEU A 620 -20.30 0.34 4.55
N PRO A 621 -21.34 -0.29 5.13
CA PRO A 621 -21.57 -0.24 6.58
C PRO A 621 -20.38 -0.74 7.40
N ALA A 622 -19.73 -1.83 6.95
CA ALA A 622 -18.55 -2.38 7.60
C ALA A 622 -17.36 -1.41 7.53
N ALA A 623 -17.16 -0.77 6.37
CA ALA A 623 -16.13 0.26 6.19
C ALA A 623 -16.40 1.50 7.07
N TRP A 624 -17.67 1.91 7.17
CA TRP A 624 -18.07 3.05 7.99
C TRP A 624 -17.81 2.80 9.48
N GLY A 625 -18.05 1.59 9.99
CA GLY A 625 -17.84 1.29 11.41
C GLY A 625 -16.41 1.57 11.91
N PHE A 626 -15.38 1.34 11.07
CA PHE A 626 -14.01 1.71 11.44
C PHE A 626 -13.80 3.23 11.47
N ALA A 627 -14.29 3.92 10.43
CA ALA A 627 -14.19 5.37 10.35
C ALA A 627 -14.93 6.06 11.50
N GLU A 628 -16.19 5.68 11.72
CA GLU A 628 -17.05 6.18 12.78
C GLU A 628 -16.40 6.06 14.15
N ARG A 629 -15.86 4.88 14.51
CA ARG A 629 -15.20 4.69 15.81
C ARG A 629 -14.04 5.66 16.03
N ASN A 630 -13.16 5.81 15.03
CA ASN A 630 -11.99 6.68 15.15
C ASN A 630 -12.39 8.17 15.15
N LEU A 631 -13.37 8.55 14.34
CA LEU A 631 -13.87 9.93 14.27
C LEU A 631 -14.62 10.30 15.55
N THR A 632 -15.46 9.42 16.09
CA THR A 632 -16.17 9.62 17.35
C THR A 632 -15.21 9.69 18.52
N ALA A 633 -14.19 8.84 18.57
CA ALA A 633 -13.13 8.94 19.57
C ALA A 633 -12.39 10.27 19.45
N ALA A 634 -12.05 10.72 18.24
CA ALA A 634 -11.36 12.00 18.01
C ALA A 634 -12.25 13.21 18.35
N ALA A 635 -13.56 13.12 18.12
CA ALA A 635 -14.50 14.15 18.52
C ALA A 635 -14.66 14.20 20.05
N ARG A 636 -14.65 13.04 20.73
CA ARG A 636 -14.81 12.94 22.19
C ARG A 636 -13.57 13.43 22.95
N ASP A 637 -12.40 12.86 22.67
CA ASP A 637 -11.17 13.17 23.41
C ASP A 637 -10.27 14.18 22.69
N GLY A 638 -10.84 14.86 21.69
CA GLY A 638 -10.19 15.90 20.88
C GLY A 638 -9.25 15.33 19.81
N PHE A 639 -9.03 16.12 18.76
CA PHE A 639 -7.96 15.89 17.78
C PHE A 639 -6.58 16.24 18.38
N ALA A 640 -6.37 15.91 19.65
CA ALA A 640 -5.13 16.08 20.39
C ALA A 640 -4.33 14.78 20.39
N ALA A 641 -3.00 14.87 20.51
CA ALA A 641 -2.20 13.66 20.65
C ALA A 641 -2.58 12.94 21.95
N VAL A 642 -2.88 11.65 21.86
CA VAL A 642 -3.28 10.79 22.97
C VAL A 642 -2.42 9.54 22.94
N ASP A 643 -2.03 9.06 24.11
CA ASP A 643 -1.39 7.75 24.25
C ASP A 643 -2.43 6.71 24.69
N PRO A 644 -3.04 5.96 23.75
CA PRO A 644 -4.08 5.00 24.11
C PRO A 644 -3.54 3.80 24.88
N VAL A 645 -2.21 3.58 24.89
CA VAL A 645 -1.59 2.41 25.52
C VAL A 645 -0.32 2.84 26.25
N PRO A 646 -0.16 2.52 27.56
CA PRO A 646 1.08 2.81 28.28
C PRO A 646 2.32 2.33 27.51
N SER A 647 3.30 3.23 27.36
CA SER A 647 4.54 2.90 26.68
C SER A 647 5.17 1.64 27.26
N ALA A 648 5.60 0.71 26.40
CA ALA A 648 6.54 -0.32 26.84
C ALA A 648 7.99 0.20 26.89
N MET A 649 8.22 1.44 26.47
CA MET A 649 9.52 2.09 26.51
C MET A 649 9.82 2.58 27.94
N PRO A 650 10.98 2.25 28.51
CA PRO A 650 11.39 2.78 29.81
C PRO A 650 11.48 4.31 29.84
N PRO A 651 11.16 4.95 30.98
CA PRO A 651 11.39 6.38 31.16
C PRO A 651 12.88 6.73 30.97
N GLY A 652 13.15 7.72 30.12
CA GLY A 652 14.50 8.21 29.85
C GLY A 652 15.19 7.59 28.63
N THR A 653 14.65 6.51 28.05
CA THR A 653 15.19 5.85 26.85
C THR A 653 15.54 6.81 25.72
N ARG A 654 14.60 7.68 25.31
CA ARG A 654 14.86 8.64 24.21
C ARG A 654 16.01 9.59 24.52
N ARG A 655 16.10 10.09 25.76
CA ARG A 655 17.16 11.02 26.17
C ARG A 655 18.51 10.33 26.17
N ALA A 656 18.59 9.14 26.76
CA ALA A 656 19.84 8.37 26.82
C ALA A 656 20.31 7.94 25.43
N ALA A 657 19.42 7.41 24.60
CA ALA A 657 19.76 6.97 23.25
C ALA A 657 20.16 8.14 22.33
N ARG A 658 19.45 9.28 22.39
CA ARG A 658 19.85 10.49 21.63
C ARG A 658 21.14 11.12 22.13
N TRP A 659 21.39 11.08 23.44
CA TRP A 659 22.68 11.49 23.99
C TRP A 659 23.78 10.60 23.41
N LEU A 660 23.59 9.28 23.44
CA LEU A 660 24.53 8.32 22.85
C LEU A 660 24.75 8.58 21.36
N ARG A 661 23.69 8.85 20.59
CA ARG A 661 23.80 9.24 19.16
C ARG A 661 24.70 10.45 18.94
N ALA A 662 24.66 11.43 19.84
CA ALA A 662 25.45 12.65 19.73
C ALA A 662 26.91 12.50 20.19
N HIS A 663 27.23 11.43 20.93
CA HIS A 663 28.54 11.24 21.59
C HIS A 663 29.26 9.95 21.20
N SER A 664 28.76 9.21 20.20
CA SER A 664 29.37 7.99 19.66
C SER A 664 29.50 8.05 18.14
N SER A 665 30.42 7.27 17.58
CA SER A 665 30.51 7.06 16.14
C SER A 665 29.33 6.21 15.64
N PRO A 666 28.77 6.44 14.44
CA PRO A 666 27.78 5.54 13.83
C PRO A 666 28.24 4.08 13.74
N ALA A 667 29.56 3.85 13.66
CA ALA A 667 30.16 2.52 13.60
C ALA A 667 30.41 1.89 14.99
N ASP A 668 30.21 2.62 16.10
CA ASP A 668 30.39 2.07 17.44
C ASP A 668 29.33 0.99 17.73
N LEU A 669 29.76 -0.08 18.40
CA LEU A 669 28.88 -1.16 18.85
C LEU A 669 28.52 -1.00 20.34
N ILE A 670 27.25 -1.25 20.66
CA ILE A 670 26.69 -1.09 22.00
C ILE A 670 26.21 -2.43 22.55
N ALA A 671 26.42 -2.69 23.83
CA ALA A 671 25.75 -3.77 24.55
C ALA A 671 24.63 -3.22 25.46
N THR A 672 23.59 -4.02 25.69
CA THR A 672 22.44 -3.66 26.54
C THR A 672 21.97 -4.86 27.35
N ASN A 673 21.36 -4.61 28.52
CA ASN A 673 20.71 -5.62 29.35
C ASN A 673 19.20 -5.76 29.08
N ALA A 674 18.67 -4.95 28.16
CA ALA A 674 17.27 -4.90 27.79
C ALA A 674 17.02 -5.62 26.46
N HIS A 675 16.32 -6.75 26.54
CA HIS A 675 16.07 -7.62 25.38
C HIS A 675 14.59 -7.85 25.06
N CYS A 676 13.74 -7.79 26.07
CA CYS A 676 12.34 -8.15 25.96
C CYS A 676 11.47 -6.91 26.06
N ARG A 677 10.50 -6.78 25.16
CA ARG A 677 9.54 -5.66 25.17
C ARG A 677 8.60 -5.70 26.38
N ARG A 678 8.03 -6.86 26.70
CA ARG A 678 7.03 -7.07 27.76
C ARG A 678 7.04 -8.53 28.26
N GLY A 679 6.48 -8.76 29.45
CA GLY A 679 5.95 -10.05 29.92
C GLY A 679 6.93 -10.95 30.69
N LYS A 680 6.37 -12.00 31.33
CA LYS A 680 7.17 -13.09 31.98
C LYS A 680 7.83 -14.00 30.94
N THR A 681 7.20 -14.15 29.77
CA THR A 681 7.77 -14.76 28.57
C THR A 681 8.30 -13.64 27.69
N CYS A 682 9.55 -13.76 27.23
CA CYS A 682 10.21 -12.70 26.46
C CYS A 682 9.52 -12.46 25.11
N ASP A 683 8.90 -11.29 24.95
CA ASP A 683 8.56 -10.72 23.64
C ASP A 683 9.82 -10.08 23.04
N ASN A 684 10.40 -10.71 22.01
CA ASN A 684 11.70 -10.33 21.44
C ASN A 684 11.68 -9.09 20.53
N LEU A 685 10.57 -8.35 20.47
CA LEU A 685 10.39 -7.14 19.64
C LEU A 685 10.85 -5.85 20.35
N HIS A 686 12.11 -5.84 20.81
CA HIS A 686 12.73 -4.68 21.47
C HIS A 686 13.69 -3.95 20.51
N PHE A 687 13.31 -2.73 20.09
CA PHE A 687 14.04 -1.97 19.04
C PHE A 687 14.31 -0.50 19.40
N TRP A 688 13.87 -0.03 20.56
CA TRP A 688 13.85 1.39 20.94
C TRP A 688 15.26 1.98 21.08
N PHE A 689 16.23 1.18 21.51
CA PHE A 689 17.58 1.68 21.72
C PHE A 689 18.28 1.91 20.38
N SER A 690 18.28 0.93 19.48
CA SER A 690 18.74 1.11 18.09
C SER A 690 17.97 2.22 17.36
N ALA A 691 16.66 2.31 17.56
CA ALA A 691 15.81 3.34 16.96
C ALA A 691 16.26 4.77 17.28
N PHE A 692 16.48 5.08 18.57
CA PHE A 692 16.77 6.45 18.99
C PHE A 692 18.26 6.80 19.04
N SER A 693 19.13 5.79 19.09
CA SER A 693 20.58 6.00 19.02
C SER A 693 21.09 6.04 17.58
N GLU A 694 20.36 5.45 16.63
CA GLU A 694 20.86 5.20 15.27
C GLU A 694 22.22 4.47 15.30
N ARG A 695 22.35 3.49 16.20
CA ARG A 695 23.57 2.68 16.39
C ARG A 695 23.24 1.20 16.40
N ARG A 696 24.28 0.39 16.16
CA ARG A 696 24.19 -1.06 16.19
C ARG A 696 24.41 -1.60 17.60
N PHE A 697 23.68 -2.66 17.93
CA PHE A 697 23.75 -3.35 19.21
C PHE A 697 24.27 -4.76 19.03
N LEU A 698 25.04 -5.25 20.01
CA LEU A 698 25.51 -6.63 20.06
C LEU A 698 24.30 -7.58 20.06
N VAL A 699 23.45 -7.44 21.08
CA VAL A 699 22.12 -8.04 21.14
C VAL A 699 21.20 -7.07 21.90
N GLU A 700 20.21 -6.49 21.22
CA GLU A 700 19.09 -5.75 21.82
C GLU A 700 17.88 -6.69 21.83
N GLY A 701 16.97 -6.60 20.86
CA GLY A 701 16.01 -7.67 20.56
C GLY A 701 16.55 -8.64 19.50
N TRP A 702 15.72 -9.58 19.04
CA TRP A 702 16.07 -10.45 17.90
C TRP A 702 14.87 -10.81 17.03
N GLY A 703 13.69 -10.28 17.33
CA GLY A 703 12.52 -10.42 16.48
C GLY A 703 12.74 -9.79 15.09
N PHE A 704 11.94 -10.24 14.12
CA PHE A 704 12.01 -9.84 12.71
C PHE A 704 13.33 -10.13 11.98
N THR A 705 14.28 -10.83 12.60
CA THR A 705 15.45 -11.38 11.90
C THR A 705 15.07 -12.64 11.13
N ALA A 706 15.78 -12.92 10.02
CA ALA A 706 15.55 -14.12 9.22
C ALA A 706 15.70 -15.41 10.07
N LYS A 707 16.70 -15.44 10.95
CA LYS A 707 16.93 -16.54 11.90
C LYS A 707 15.79 -16.71 12.88
N ALA A 708 15.30 -15.63 13.51
CA ALA A 708 14.16 -15.70 14.40
C ALA A 708 12.90 -16.20 13.69
N ASN A 709 12.61 -15.69 12.49
CA ASN A 709 11.44 -16.09 11.70
C ASN A 709 11.48 -17.56 11.26
N ALA A 710 12.67 -18.14 11.12
CA ALA A 710 12.86 -19.54 10.77
C ALA A 710 12.75 -20.49 11.97
N MET A 711 12.77 -19.98 13.21
CA MET A 711 12.67 -20.82 14.40
C MET A 711 11.21 -21.20 14.68
N PRO A 712 10.93 -22.49 14.96
CA PRO A 712 9.67 -22.86 15.60
C PRO A 712 9.65 -22.19 16.99
N GLY A 713 8.64 -21.37 17.29
CA GLY A 713 8.48 -20.90 18.67
C GLY A 713 8.33 -22.10 19.62
N ARG A 714 8.69 -21.93 20.89
CA ARG A 714 8.58 -23.01 21.89
C ARG A 714 7.21 -23.71 21.78
N ALA A 715 7.20 -25.04 21.64
CA ALA A 715 6.01 -25.88 21.47
C ALA A 715 5.13 -25.59 20.22
N GLY A 716 5.72 -25.12 19.12
CA GLY A 716 4.96 -24.74 17.91
C GLY A 716 4.33 -23.35 18.00
N GLY A 717 4.82 -22.52 18.93
CA GLY A 717 4.34 -21.15 19.17
C GLY A 717 4.91 -20.10 18.21
N SER A 718 4.55 -18.84 18.44
CA SER A 718 4.99 -17.70 17.62
C SER A 718 6.52 -17.46 17.72
N PRO A 719 7.22 -17.20 16.59
CA PRO A 719 8.62 -16.74 16.55
C PRO A 719 8.94 -15.52 17.44
N ILE A 720 7.93 -14.70 17.77
CA ILE A 720 8.06 -13.55 18.69
C ILE A 720 8.49 -14.00 20.10
N LEU A 721 8.17 -15.24 20.49
CA LEU A 721 8.49 -15.82 21.80
C LEU A 721 9.64 -16.83 21.73
N ALA A 722 10.30 -16.95 20.57
CA ALA A 722 11.45 -17.83 20.41
C ALA A 722 12.64 -17.27 21.21
N PRO A 723 13.43 -18.13 21.89
CA PRO A 723 14.66 -17.70 22.55
C PRO A 723 15.67 -17.21 21.52
N PHE A 724 16.67 -16.45 21.97
CA PHE A 724 17.79 -16.09 21.12
C PHE A 724 18.58 -17.35 20.73
N TRP A 725 18.95 -17.46 19.45
CA TRP A 725 19.54 -18.68 18.89
C TRP A 725 20.97 -18.95 19.36
N ASP A 726 21.69 -17.90 19.82
CA ASP A 726 23.05 -18.01 20.33
C ASP A 726 23.09 -17.71 21.84
N PRO A 727 22.82 -18.71 22.71
CA PRO A 727 22.79 -18.50 24.15
C PRO A 727 24.16 -18.10 24.72
N ALA A 728 25.27 -18.47 24.07
CA ALA A 728 26.61 -18.14 24.54
C ALA A 728 26.91 -16.66 24.34
N LEU A 729 26.54 -16.10 23.18
CA LEU A 729 26.65 -14.67 22.91
C LEU A 729 25.77 -13.84 23.86
N LEU A 730 24.52 -14.26 24.08
CA LEU A 730 23.62 -13.58 25.02
C LEU A 730 24.16 -13.64 26.45
N ALA A 731 24.70 -14.78 26.89
CA ALA A 731 25.32 -14.87 28.21
C ALA A 731 26.55 -13.96 28.34
N ALA A 732 27.39 -13.87 27.30
CA ALA A 732 28.55 -12.98 27.26
C ALA A 732 28.17 -11.49 27.29
N ASN A 733 27.06 -11.13 26.64
CA ASN A 733 26.47 -9.79 26.73
C ASN A 733 25.99 -9.50 28.16
N ASP A 734 25.18 -10.40 28.72
CA ASP A 734 24.45 -10.14 29.97
C ASP A 734 25.34 -10.14 31.22
N VAL A 735 26.43 -10.93 31.22
CA VAL A 735 27.28 -11.09 32.40
C VAL A 735 27.92 -9.77 32.82
N VAL A 736 28.25 -8.88 31.87
CA VAL A 736 28.80 -7.55 32.16
C VAL A 736 27.81 -6.68 32.94
N PHE A 737 26.51 -6.90 32.80
CA PHE A 737 25.51 -6.16 33.57
C PHE A 737 25.23 -6.80 34.93
N ARG A 738 25.20 -8.12 35.01
CA ARG A 738 24.82 -8.87 36.23
C ARG A 738 25.96 -9.09 37.21
N ALA A 739 27.16 -9.38 36.71
CA ALA A 739 28.35 -9.70 37.48
C ALA A 739 29.60 -9.20 36.72
N PRO A 740 29.78 -7.87 36.57
CA PRO A 740 30.91 -7.31 35.85
C PRO A 740 32.23 -7.64 36.54
N ASP A 741 33.21 -8.02 35.74
CA ASP A 741 34.61 -8.13 36.11
C ASP A 741 35.50 -7.65 34.96
N ALA A 742 36.81 -7.55 35.21
CA ALA A 742 37.75 -7.09 34.20
C ALA A 742 37.79 -7.99 32.95
N ALA A 743 37.58 -9.31 33.11
CA ALA A 743 37.66 -10.26 32.01
C ALA A 743 36.44 -10.18 31.09
N SER A 744 35.23 -10.10 31.64
CA SER A 744 33.98 -9.97 30.90
C SER A 744 33.88 -8.65 30.14
N VAL A 745 34.31 -7.54 30.75
CA VAL A 745 34.37 -6.24 30.07
C VAL A 745 35.43 -6.23 28.97
N ASP A 746 36.63 -6.76 29.24
CA ASP A 746 37.68 -6.84 28.23
C ASP A 746 37.28 -7.74 27.05
N ARG A 747 36.56 -8.84 27.33
CA ARG A 747 35.97 -9.71 26.32
C ARG A 747 34.99 -8.95 25.42
N LEU A 748 34.01 -8.22 25.99
CA LEU A 748 33.10 -7.37 25.19
C LEU A 748 33.84 -6.37 24.31
N ARG A 749 34.87 -5.73 24.85
CA ARG A 749 35.62 -4.68 24.17
C ARG A 749 36.54 -5.20 23.05
N ARG A 750 37.23 -6.33 23.28
CA ARG A 750 38.25 -6.88 22.36
C ARG A 750 37.68 -7.90 21.38
N GLU A 751 36.84 -8.83 21.85
CA GLU A 751 36.30 -9.91 21.01
C GLU A 751 35.13 -9.40 20.16
N PHE A 752 34.21 -8.65 20.76
CA PHE A 752 32.99 -8.19 20.09
C PHE A 752 33.07 -6.73 19.62
N GLY A 753 34.09 -5.97 20.03
CA GLY A 753 34.28 -4.58 19.61
C GLY A 753 33.32 -3.59 20.27
N VAL A 754 32.68 -3.95 21.39
CA VAL A 754 31.77 -3.06 22.12
C VAL A 754 32.55 -1.85 22.66
N ARG A 755 31.95 -0.66 22.56
CA ARG A 755 32.50 0.61 23.06
C ARG A 755 31.64 1.26 24.12
N TRP A 756 30.35 0.97 24.12
CA TRP A 756 29.37 1.59 24.98
C TRP A 756 28.42 0.54 25.57
N LEU A 757 27.93 0.83 26.76
CA LEU A 757 26.83 0.09 27.37
C LEU A 757 25.64 1.04 27.51
N LEU A 758 24.45 0.59 27.10
CA LEU A 758 23.20 1.28 27.36
C LEU A 758 22.33 0.39 28.24
N VAL A 759 22.08 0.87 29.45
CA VAL A 759 21.43 0.11 30.51
C VAL A 759 19.98 0.56 30.66
N ASP A 760 19.07 -0.39 30.89
CA ASP A 760 17.78 -0.18 31.53
C ASP A 760 17.77 -0.87 32.89
N GLU A 761 17.74 -0.09 33.96
CA GLU A 761 17.72 -0.57 35.35
C GLU A 761 16.44 -1.35 35.69
N GLY A 762 15.45 -1.33 34.79
CA GLY A 762 14.21 -2.10 34.90
C GLY A 762 14.11 -3.41 34.16
N ALA A 763 14.98 -3.64 33.19
CA ALA A 763 14.90 -4.82 32.34
C ALA A 763 15.44 -6.07 33.04
N SER A 764 16.55 -5.91 33.75
CA SER A 764 17.22 -6.97 34.53
C SER A 764 18.09 -6.35 35.63
N PRO A 765 18.46 -7.10 36.68
CA PRO A 765 19.35 -6.60 37.73
C PRO A 765 20.70 -6.13 37.17
N VAL A 766 21.11 -4.92 37.57
CA VAL A 766 22.39 -4.32 37.20
C VAL A 766 23.27 -4.23 38.44
N SER A 767 24.48 -4.78 38.36
CA SER A 767 25.43 -4.78 39.47
C SER A 767 25.93 -3.36 39.75
N PRO A 768 25.97 -2.92 41.02
CA PRO A 768 26.61 -1.66 41.42
C PRO A 768 28.10 -1.59 41.05
N GLU A 769 28.76 -2.75 40.92
CA GLU A 769 30.18 -2.88 40.58
C GLU A 769 30.50 -2.48 39.13
N LEU A 770 29.48 -2.30 38.28
CA LEU A 770 29.66 -1.87 36.89
C LEU A 770 30.47 -0.57 36.78
N ASN A 771 30.28 0.37 37.72
CA ASN A 771 31.02 1.63 37.78
C ASN A 771 32.55 1.47 37.97
N ARG A 772 33.00 0.30 38.46
CA ARG A 772 34.43 0.01 38.60
C ARG A 772 35.08 -0.43 37.29
N HIS A 773 34.28 -0.92 36.35
CA HIS A 773 34.75 -1.49 35.09
C HIS A 773 34.34 -0.69 33.85
N ALA A 774 33.38 0.23 33.97
CA ALA A 774 32.93 1.12 32.90
C ALA A 774 32.63 2.52 33.45
N THR A 775 32.87 3.56 32.65
CA THR A 775 32.67 4.95 33.07
C THR A 775 31.25 5.42 32.76
N LEU A 776 30.47 5.77 33.79
CA LEU A 776 29.16 6.40 33.61
C LEU A 776 29.31 7.77 32.91
N ARG A 777 28.67 7.95 31.76
CA ARG A 777 28.70 9.21 30.99
C ARG A 777 27.38 9.96 31.01
N PHE A 778 26.26 9.26 31.11
CA PHE A 778 24.94 9.88 31.09
C PHE A 778 23.92 9.03 31.82
N ARG A 779 22.94 9.67 32.48
CA ARG A 779 21.78 9.01 33.08
C ARG A 779 20.52 9.84 32.84
N ALA A 780 19.43 9.17 32.50
CA ALA A 780 18.11 9.77 32.39
C ALA A 780 17.04 8.73 32.72
N GLY A 781 16.17 9.04 33.68
CA GLY A 781 15.13 8.11 34.13
C GLY A 781 15.75 6.80 34.62
N ARG A 782 15.32 5.68 34.04
CA ARG A 782 15.83 4.33 34.32
C ARG A 782 16.99 3.91 33.42
N CYS A 783 17.42 4.80 32.52
CA CYS A 783 18.46 4.49 31.55
C CYS A 783 19.79 5.15 31.92
N ALA A 784 20.89 4.41 31.71
CA ALA A 784 22.25 4.91 31.93
C ALA A 784 23.16 4.49 30.76
N VAL A 785 24.11 5.37 30.40
CA VAL A 785 25.08 5.16 29.33
C VAL A 785 26.47 5.10 29.94
N TYR A 786 27.18 4.01 29.70
CA TYR A 786 28.56 3.81 30.13
C TYR A 786 29.50 3.68 28.93
N GLN A 787 30.73 4.12 29.11
CA GLN A 787 31.82 3.92 28.16
C GLN A 787 32.78 2.85 28.69
N LEU A 788 33.19 1.93 27.82
CA LEU A 788 34.17 0.87 28.12
C LEU A 788 35.62 1.32 27.91
#